data_AF-A0A6G8ALE5-F1
#
_entry.id   AF-A0A6G8ALE5-F1
#
_cell.length_a   1.000
_cell.length_b   1.000
_cell.length_c   1.000
_cell.angle_alpha   90.00
_cell.angle_beta   90.00
_cell.angle_gamma   90.00
#
_symmetry.space_group_name_H-M   'P 1'
#
loop_
_entity.id
_entity.type
_entity.pdbx_description
1 polymer ?
#
loop_
_entity_poly.entity_id
_entity_poly.type
_entity_poly.pdbx_seq_one_letter_code
_entity_poly.pdbx_strand_id
1 'polypeptide(L)'
;MKIKLLSKVLVLACFLGVGTLTFAKFYNGESGSRAAPSSYDWEKFNKKDGLDLSSYKEVNVNTPVKLEGDFWGPQDRNYYLFFGKTTMKSFFLKDKGDFETKGVMYAPLGNKKKLPLLGGNIIGVSKSGKSKIAVFNYTYDQGQTPNGGLTASYDIGELLKENGPVAASNKLGGSGTATEQDTYIVKQYVKKNDIVAYGWAERTDKSWMPIRIHYYYNENNNNKISMDLSFGNESKKDKYFVNTYSSHMDVGGAHKASKMYSNGEDGIYFNQKKTPVDKLDAQVLFYMGKKNYGDKNGPTMRKLGNLGSRVNGIGHWDGIHNAMRALYGKALSVEEPLANWDKTDQKGYNYPLNHPVFVLGWDPIFVKQGEIGEMTLDILVKEQFYERKLQVDYIDTKGRTLAPSKNLVLNDTDYYDEKPLDLGNPDYHYFRVAENSDPVSGKMDGDKHVIFVYAKEIGEVEVHYEDVNGKKIADDLIVEDEVGEPYHVKPIEIDGFEYIKTVGNPSGVMSRTVQEVTFVYRSNTYFMHLRQVILSADNTISLPNSGRLVAWNTKDQSTSDVASKTNLSINSGVGDVSYSDVEVTKKTGYNFLLTKPTVPSLYQYVGSVVTKSNVPHDPASKNPDIPTLLLTDGTEYWVTLYLEPTSNTSVYLNVVNDRLNVYYSNVSEFTVYIDGKKYKKYKVANTATVESQEIDVPIDDMRNKISVKYKTPDGKTAISYWSDRWDFVEDDA
;
A
#
# COMPACT_ATOMS: atom_id res chain seq x y z
N MET A 1 15.32 -1.34 17.78
CA MET A 1 15.89 -1.64 16.45
C MET A 1 15.14 -2.82 15.83
N LYS A 2 14.20 -2.53 14.90
CA LYS A 2 13.72 -3.40 13.79
C LYS A 2 12.57 -2.65 13.10
N ILE A 3 12.90 -1.92 12.04
CA ILE A 3 11.94 -1.26 11.16
C ILE A 3 11.73 -2.13 9.91
N LYS A 4 10.45 -2.41 9.65
CA LYS A 4 9.73 -2.65 8.39
C LYS A 4 10.45 -3.38 7.23
N LEU A 5 9.89 -4.55 6.90
CA LEU A 5 9.77 -5.05 5.53
C LEU A 5 9.15 -3.98 4.62
N LEU A 6 9.73 -3.76 3.44
CA LEU A 6 9.06 -3.74 2.13
C LEU A 6 10.01 -3.22 1.03
N SER A 7 10.59 -4.15 0.27
CA SER A 7 10.84 -3.95 -1.17
C SER A 7 11.37 -5.25 -1.77
N LYS A 8 10.49 -6.08 -2.33
CA LYS A 8 10.87 -6.99 -3.41
C LYS A 8 9.86 -6.84 -4.55
N VAL A 9 10.42 -6.49 -5.71
CA VAL A 9 9.81 -6.45 -7.03
C VAL A 9 9.20 -7.81 -7.34
N LEU A 10 7.96 -7.82 -7.83
CA LEU A 10 7.39 -8.98 -8.51
C LEU A 10 7.05 -8.58 -9.96
N VAL A 11 7.85 -9.12 -10.89
CA VAL A 11 7.50 -9.33 -12.29
C VAL A 11 6.85 -10.72 -12.36
N LEU A 12 5.69 -10.88 -13.04
CA LEU A 12 5.39 -12.12 -13.76
C LEU A 12 4.31 -11.91 -14.85
N ALA A 13 4.57 -12.53 -16.00
CA ALA A 13 3.83 -12.51 -17.25
C ALA A 13 2.78 -13.63 -17.36
N CYS A 14 2.01 -13.66 -18.47
CA CYS A 14 1.53 -14.92 -19.08
C CYS A 14 1.38 -14.79 -20.62
N PHE A 15 1.54 -15.92 -21.31
CA PHE A 15 2.12 -16.12 -22.66
C PHE A 15 1.12 -16.67 -23.71
N LEU A 16 1.45 -16.54 -25.02
CA LEU A 16 1.64 -17.64 -26.00
C LEU A 16 1.99 -17.08 -27.41
N GLY A 17 3.16 -17.45 -27.95
CA GLY A 17 3.52 -17.18 -29.35
C GLY A 17 5.03 -17.05 -29.64
N VAL A 18 5.64 -18.20 -29.93
CA VAL A 18 7.02 -18.51 -30.36
C VAL A 18 7.70 -17.47 -31.28
N GLY A 19 9.01 -17.21 -31.10
CA GLY A 19 9.90 -16.89 -32.23
C GLY A 19 11.06 -15.92 -32.00
N THR A 20 12.21 -16.47 -31.59
CA THR A 20 13.60 -16.06 -31.90
C THR A 20 14.15 -14.68 -31.48
N LEU A 21 15.18 -14.74 -30.61
CA LEU A 21 16.26 -13.76 -30.54
C LEU A 21 16.85 -13.51 -31.94
N THR A 22 16.94 -12.24 -32.33
CA THR A 22 17.94 -11.83 -33.33
C THR A 22 18.49 -10.44 -33.00
N PHE A 23 19.82 -10.40 -32.93
CA PHE A 23 20.75 -9.29 -32.83
C PHE A 23 20.23 -7.86 -33.13
N ALA A 24 20.66 -6.93 -32.28
CA ALA A 24 20.80 -5.52 -32.61
C ALA A 24 21.61 -5.35 -33.91
N LYS A 25 20.90 -5.20 -35.04
CA LYS A 25 21.46 -4.59 -36.25
C LYS A 25 21.14 -3.11 -36.21
N PHE A 26 22.19 -2.30 -36.15
CA PHE A 26 22.17 -0.94 -36.62
C PHE A 26 21.51 -0.92 -38.01
N TYR A 27 20.31 -0.35 -38.11
CA TYR A 27 19.66 -0.08 -39.38
C TYR A 27 20.30 1.19 -39.97
N ASN A 28 21.50 1.04 -40.53
CA ASN A 28 21.92 1.84 -41.67
C ASN A 28 21.33 1.16 -42.90
N GLY A 29 20.13 1.58 -43.26
CA GLY A 29 19.44 1.11 -44.45
C GLY A 29 18.48 2.20 -44.90
N GLU A 30 18.92 2.99 -45.88
CA GLU A 30 18.06 3.79 -46.74
C GLU A 30 17.04 2.85 -47.39
N SER A 31 15.88 2.65 -46.75
CA SER A 31 14.70 2.17 -47.44
C SER A 31 14.10 3.37 -48.17
N GLY A 32 13.96 3.27 -49.50
CA GLY A 32 13.64 4.38 -50.40
C GLY A 32 12.26 5.02 -50.16
N SER A 33 12.12 5.85 -49.12
CA SER A 33 11.08 6.87 -49.07
C SER A 33 11.55 8.08 -49.88
N ARG A 34 10.79 8.47 -50.91
CA ARG A 34 11.03 9.72 -51.62
C ARG A 34 10.85 10.86 -50.61
N ALA A 35 11.84 11.74 -50.44
CA ALA A 35 11.69 12.87 -49.52
C ALA A 35 10.47 13.72 -49.88
N ALA A 36 9.77 14.25 -48.87
CA ALA A 36 8.66 15.17 -49.11
C ALA A 36 9.16 16.43 -49.85
N PRO A 37 8.29 17.10 -50.64
CA PRO A 37 8.70 18.28 -51.40
C PRO A 37 9.35 19.34 -50.50
N SER A 38 10.37 20.01 -51.04
CA SER A 38 11.17 20.98 -50.27
C SER A 38 10.49 22.33 -50.07
N SER A 39 9.43 22.63 -50.83
CA SER A 39 8.74 23.93 -50.76
C SER A 39 7.23 23.80 -51.01
N TYR A 40 6.47 24.65 -50.31
CA TYR A 40 5.05 24.91 -50.47
C TYR A 40 4.76 26.31 -49.91
N ASP A 41 3.76 27.00 -50.47
CA ASP A 41 3.29 28.27 -49.94
C ASP A 41 2.33 28.02 -48.76
N TRP A 42 2.91 27.84 -47.57
CA TRP A 42 2.16 27.56 -46.34
C TRP A 42 1.21 28.69 -45.93
N GLU A 43 1.45 29.94 -46.39
CA GLU A 43 0.59 31.08 -46.09
C GLU A 43 -0.81 30.95 -46.71
N LYS A 44 -1.01 30.08 -47.69
CA LYS A 44 -2.35 29.75 -48.21
C LYS A 44 -3.28 29.25 -47.11
N PHE A 45 -2.77 28.44 -46.19
CA PHE A 45 -3.57 27.93 -45.08
C PHE A 45 -3.94 29.07 -44.11
N ASN A 46 -3.01 29.95 -43.80
CA ASN A 46 -3.23 31.07 -42.87
C ASN A 46 -4.21 32.11 -43.44
N LYS A 47 -4.13 32.39 -44.74
CA LYS A 47 -5.07 33.30 -45.41
C LYS A 47 -6.49 32.75 -45.45
N LYS A 48 -6.64 31.42 -45.42
CA LYS A 48 -7.95 30.76 -45.47
C LYS A 48 -8.76 30.99 -44.20
N ASP A 49 -8.13 30.92 -43.03
CA ASP A 49 -8.78 31.08 -41.72
C ASP A 49 -8.38 32.37 -40.98
N GLY A 50 -7.50 33.18 -41.55
CA GLY A 50 -7.04 34.43 -40.97
C GLY A 50 -6.03 34.26 -39.83
N LEU A 51 -5.40 33.09 -39.69
CA LEU A 51 -4.44 32.82 -38.62
C LEU A 51 -3.21 33.74 -38.72
N ASP A 52 -3.01 34.61 -37.72
CA ASP A 52 -1.82 35.46 -37.61
C ASP A 52 -0.73 34.81 -36.73
N LEU A 53 0.36 34.40 -37.37
CA LEU A 53 1.51 33.78 -36.71
C LEU A 53 2.45 34.78 -36.01
N SER A 54 2.23 36.09 -36.10
CA SER A 54 3.11 37.12 -35.51
C SER A 54 3.33 36.95 -34.00
N SER A 55 2.33 36.40 -33.31
CA SER A 55 2.34 36.13 -31.86
C SER A 55 2.86 34.73 -31.48
N TYR A 56 3.22 33.90 -32.46
CA TYR A 56 3.68 32.54 -32.23
C TYR A 56 5.20 32.46 -32.29
N LYS A 57 5.76 31.49 -31.57
CA LYS A 57 7.16 31.12 -31.67
C LYS A 57 7.32 29.97 -32.66
N GLU A 58 8.08 30.18 -33.72
CA GLU A 58 8.53 29.07 -34.58
C GLU A 58 9.54 28.20 -33.82
N VAL A 59 9.36 26.88 -33.87
CA VAL A 59 10.24 25.89 -33.21
C VAL A 59 10.87 24.96 -34.25
N ASN A 60 12.06 24.45 -33.96
CA ASN A 60 12.82 23.55 -34.83
C ASN A 60 12.74 22.07 -34.40
N VAL A 61 12.08 21.79 -33.29
CA VAL A 61 11.78 20.46 -32.75
C VAL A 61 10.31 20.38 -32.39
N ASN A 62 9.72 19.18 -32.45
CA ASN A 62 8.34 18.96 -32.04
C ASN A 62 8.14 19.29 -30.56
N THR A 63 7.32 20.28 -30.25
CA THR A 63 7.26 20.90 -28.92
C THR A 63 5.86 20.77 -28.32
N PRO A 64 5.67 20.04 -27.20
CA PRO A 64 4.43 20.06 -26.45
C PRO A 64 4.08 21.47 -25.95
N VAL A 65 2.79 21.82 -25.97
CA VAL A 65 2.30 23.13 -25.52
C VAL A 65 1.39 22.95 -24.32
N LYS A 66 1.67 23.68 -23.24
CA LYS A 66 0.82 23.65 -22.04
C LYS A 66 -0.51 24.37 -22.30
N LEU A 67 -1.58 23.75 -21.83
CA LEU A 67 -2.89 24.37 -21.67
C LEU A 67 -2.97 25.00 -20.28
N GLU A 68 -3.25 26.29 -20.24
CA GLU A 68 -3.33 27.10 -19.04
C GLU A 68 -4.69 27.81 -18.96
N GLY A 69 -5.20 27.88 -17.73
CA GLY A 69 -6.45 28.55 -17.35
C GLY A 69 -7.41 27.61 -16.60
N ASP A 70 -8.45 28.18 -16.00
CA ASP A 70 -9.27 27.52 -14.96
C ASP A 70 -10.40 26.63 -15.53
N PHE A 71 -10.23 26.14 -16.75
CA PHE A 71 -11.32 25.64 -17.59
C PHE A 71 -11.69 24.16 -17.37
N TRP A 72 -10.91 23.40 -16.59
CA TRP A 72 -10.93 21.91 -16.59
C TRP A 72 -11.50 21.23 -15.33
N GLY A 73 -11.88 22.00 -14.30
CA GLY A 73 -12.26 21.48 -12.97
C GLY A 73 -11.24 21.90 -11.89
N PRO A 74 -11.08 21.14 -10.78
CA PRO A 74 -10.26 21.51 -9.62
C PRO A 74 -8.76 21.74 -9.93
N GLN A 75 -8.34 21.42 -11.15
CA GLN A 75 -6.98 21.58 -11.67
C GLN A 75 -5.99 20.64 -10.99
N ASP A 76 -6.37 19.39 -10.74
CA ASP A 76 -5.44 18.39 -10.19
C ASP A 76 -4.42 17.92 -11.23
N ARG A 77 -4.67 18.17 -12.53
CA ARG A 77 -3.72 17.96 -13.63
C ARG A 77 -3.32 19.27 -14.33
N ASN A 78 -2.10 19.28 -14.88
CA ASN A 78 -1.72 20.16 -15.98
C ASN A 78 -1.96 19.42 -17.31
N TYR A 79 -2.54 20.09 -18.30
CA TYR A 79 -2.79 19.51 -19.61
C TYR A 79 -1.85 20.09 -20.68
N TYR A 80 -1.50 19.30 -21.68
CA TYR A 80 -0.61 19.69 -22.77
C TYR A 80 -1.13 19.18 -24.12
N LEU A 81 -1.01 20.00 -25.16
CA LEU A 81 -1.19 19.61 -26.56
C LEU A 81 0.12 19.07 -27.12
N PHE A 82 0.03 18.02 -27.94
CA PHE A 82 1.21 17.36 -28.51
C PHE A 82 0.89 16.69 -29.84
N PHE A 83 1.84 16.71 -30.79
CA PHE A 83 1.75 15.91 -32.02
C PHE A 83 2.53 14.61 -31.89
N GLY A 84 1.87 13.50 -32.16
CA GLY A 84 2.43 12.17 -32.12
C GLY A 84 2.12 11.40 -30.85
N LYS A 85 2.84 10.29 -30.66
CA LYS A 85 2.62 9.36 -29.57
C LYS A 85 3.59 9.59 -28.41
N THR A 86 3.09 9.42 -27.20
CA THR A 86 3.88 9.15 -25.99
C THR A 86 4.26 7.66 -25.95
N THR A 87 5.24 7.30 -25.12
CA THR A 87 5.68 5.90 -24.92
C THR A 87 5.81 5.60 -23.43
N MET A 88 6.01 4.34 -23.05
CA MET A 88 6.37 3.97 -21.66
C MET A 88 7.66 4.64 -21.15
N LYS A 89 8.49 5.21 -22.04
CA LYS A 89 9.71 5.96 -21.73
C LYS A 89 9.50 7.48 -21.77
N SER A 90 8.27 7.96 -21.96
CA SER A 90 7.92 9.37 -21.89
C SER A 90 7.60 9.72 -20.45
N PHE A 91 8.24 10.77 -19.93
CA PHE A 91 8.06 11.22 -18.55
C PHE A 91 7.97 12.73 -18.49
N PHE A 92 7.17 13.24 -17.56
CA PHE A 92 7.19 14.63 -17.13
C PHE A 92 8.13 14.79 -15.92
N LEU A 93 8.98 15.80 -15.97
CA LEU A 93 9.97 16.14 -14.96
C LEU A 93 9.48 17.39 -14.21
N LYS A 94 8.95 17.18 -13.00
CA LYS A 94 8.27 18.23 -12.22
C LYS A 94 9.21 19.36 -11.82
N ASP A 95 10.48 19.04 -11.57
CA ASP A 95 11.56 20.00 -11.28
C ASP A 95 11.86 20.93 -12.46
N LYS A 96 11.67 20.45 -13.69
CA LYS A 96 11.85 21.24 -14.91
C LYS A 96 10.57 21.90 -15.40
N GLY A 97 9.42 21.43 -14.93
CA GLY A 97 8.12 21.81 -15.49
C GLY A 97 7.95 21.39 -16.95
N ASP A 98 8.66 20.35 -17.40
CA ASP A 98 8.74 19.95 -18.80
C ASP A 98 8.96 18.43 -18.94
N PHE A 99 8.80 17.91 -20.15
CA PHE A 99 8.97 16.49 -20.46
C PHE A 99 10.42 16.10 -20.75
N GLU A 100 10.74 14.83 -20.52
CA GLU A 100 12.02 14.24 -20.89
C GLU A 100 12.18 14.23 -22.43
N THR A 101 13.27 14.83 -22.92
CA THR A 101 13.55 15.03 -24.36
C THR A 101 13.98 13.74 -25.06
N LYS A 102 13.04 12.80 -25.27
CA LYS A 102 13.29 11.48 -25.88
C LYS A 102 12.15 11.06 -26.82
N GLY A 103 12.48 10.34 -27.89
CA GLY A 103 11.52 9.79 -28.85
C GLY A 103 10.94 10.84 -29.81
N VAL A 104 9.65 10.73 -30.15
CA VAL A 104 8.93 11.70 -31.02
C VAL A 104 8.76 13.06 -30.34
N MET A 105 8.79 13.07 -29.01
CA MET A 105 8.79 14.28 -28.21
C MET A 105 10.13 15.00 -28.36
N TYR A 106 10.10 16.26 -28.80
CA TYR A 106 11.29 17.05 -29.15
C TYR A 106 12.13 16.50 -30.31
N ALA A 107 11.53 15.68 -31.19
CA ALA A 107 12.20 15.24 -32.40
C ALA A 107 12.41 16.42 -33.39
N PRO A 108 13.56 16.50 -34.08
CA PRO A 108 13.82 17.54 -35.09
C PRO A 108 12.79 17.53 -36.21
N LEU A 109 12.32 18.73 -36.59
CA LEU A 109 11.40 18.91 -37.71
C LEU A 109 12.14 18.82 -39.06
N GLY A 110 11.40 18.54 -40.13
CA GLY A 110 11.91 18.62 -41.50
C GLY A 110 11.40 17.54 -42.45
N ASN A 111 11.65 17.74 -43.75
CA ASN A 111 11.16 16.91 -44.85
C ASN A 111 11.84 15.54 -45.04
N LYS A 112 12.75 15.18 -44.13
CA LYS A 112 13.43 13.87 -44.07
C LYS A 112 13.20 13.14 -42.74
N LYS A 113 12.46 13.77 -41.81
CA LYS A 113 12.17 13.23 -40.48
C LYS A 113 10.69 12.89 -40.44
N LYS A 114 10.36 11.61 -40.60
CA LYS A 114 8.98 11.15 -40.46
C LYS A 114 8.49 11.51 -39.07
N LEU A 115 7.44 12.31 -39.01
CA LEU A 115 6.83 12.79 -37.78
C LEU A 115 5.32 12.76 -37.94
N PRO A 116 4.59 12.20 -36.96
CA PRO A 116 3.16 11.95 -37.04
C PRO A 116 2.32 13.24 -36.95
N LEU A 117 2.25 14.00 -38.05
CA LEU A 117 1.50 15.26 -38.12
C LEU A 117 0.01 15.05 -37.84
N LEU A 118 -0.58 13.98 -38.37
CA LEU A 118 -2.02 13.72 -38.30
C LEU A 118 -2.49 13.11 -36.97
N GLY A 119 -1.61 12.95 -35.97
CA GLY A 119 -1.94 12.37 -34.67
C GLY A 119 -1.79 13.33 -33.50
N GLY A 120 -2.67 14.33 -33.42
CA GLY A 120 -2.76 15.21 -32.25
C GLY A 120 -3.22 14.47 -30.99
N ASN A 121 -2.61 14.78 -29.85
CA ASN A 121 -2.88 14.16 -28.56
C ASN A 121 -2.95 15.21 -27.43
N ILE A 122 -3.68 14.87 -26.36
CA ILE A 122 -3.75 15.64 -25.11
C ILE A 122 -3.08 14.83 -24.02
N ILE A 123 -2.15 15.44 -23.29
CA ILE A 123 -1.43 14.80 -22.19
C ILE A 123 -1.86 15.46 -20.88
N GLY A 124 -2.43 14.67 -19.96
CA GLY A 124 -2.69 15.09 -18.59
C GLY A 124 -1.57 14.66 -17.65
N VAL A 125 -1.09 15.57 -16.80
CA VAL A 125 -0.02 15.33 -15.83
C VAL A 125 -0.48 15.77 -14.44
N SER A 126 -0.59 14.85 -13.49
CA SER A 126 -0.95 15.18 -12.11
C SER A 126 -0.01 16.23 -11.50
N LYS A 127 -0.57 17.20 -10.77
CA LYS A 127 0.18 18.19 -9.99
C LYS A 127 0.76 17.58 -8.71
N SER A 128 0.14 16.51 -8.20
CA SER A 128 0.59 15.77 -7.02
C SER A 128 1.43 14.55 -7.41
N GLY A 129 2.24 14.05 -6.47
CA GLY A 129 3.06 12.84 -6.68
C GLY A 129 4.56 13.10 -6.85
N LYS A 130 5.25 12.12 -7.46
CA LYS A 130 6.71 12.03 -7.55
C LYS A 130 7.31 13.12 -8.47
N SER A 131 8.61 13.39 -8.33
CA SER A 131 9.36 14.33 -9.18
C SER A 131 9.39 13.94 -10.67
N LYS A 132 9.32 12.63 -10.97
CA LYS A 132 9.23 12.08 -12.32
C LYS A 132 7.91 11.34 -12.48
N ILE A 133 7.06 11.83 -13.39
CA ILE A 133 5.70 11.34 -13.60
C ILE A 133 5.65 10.65 -14.97
N ALA A 134 5.22 9.39 -15.01
CA ALA A 134 5.03 8.69 -16.28
C ALA A 134 3.85 9.30 -17.03
N VAL A 135 4.04 9.60 -18.32
CA VAL A 135 2.97 10.11 -19.18
C VAL A 135 2.43 8.95 -20.03
N PHE A 136 1.11 8.85 -20.12
CA PHE A 136 0.43 7.68 -20.65
C PHE A 136 0.75 7.38 -22.13
N ASN A 137 1.08 6.12 -22.52
CA ASN A 137 0.65 5.39 -23.75
C ASN A 137 1.43 4.04 -23.91
N TYR A 138 0.76 2.97 -24.39
CA TYR A 138 1.33 1.64 -24.69
C TYR A 138 1.68 1.51 -26.18
N THR A 139 2.97 1.34 -26.49
CA THR A 139 3.38 0.58 -27.68
C THR A 139 4.51 -0.35 -27.28
N TYR A 140 4.55 -1.56 -27.86
CA TYR A 140 5.67 -2.52 -27.76
C TYR A 140 7.01 -1.78 -27.78
N ASP A 141 7.96 -2.21 -26.94
CA ASP A 141 9.35 -1.71 -26.86
C ASP A 141 10.10 -2.04 -28.15
N GLN A 142 9.66 -1.44 -29.26
CA GLN A 142 10.54 -1.11 -30.35
C GLN A 142 11.36 0.07 -29.81
N GLY A 143 12.68 0.04 -30.00
CA GLY A 143 13.59 1.05 -29.47
C GLY A 143 13.20 2.49 -29.84
N GLN A 144 13.98 3.46 -29.39
CA GLN A 144 13.75 4.89 -29.64
C GLN A 144 13.77 5.23 -31.14
N THR A 145 12.70 4.93 -31.86
CA THR A 145 12.54 5.24 -33.26
C THR A 145 11.61 6.45 -33.38
N PRO A 146 11.93 7.44 -34.23
CA PRO A 146 11.00 8.52 -34.63
C PRO A 146 9.71 7.97 -35.27
N ASN A 147 9.75 6.70 -35.60
CA ASN A 147 8.82 5.95 -36.42
C ASN A 147 7.89 5.15 -35.51
N GLY A 148 6.73 5.71 -35.23
CA GLY A 148 5.74 5.10 -34.32
C GLY A 148 4.34 5.21 -34.88
N GLY A 149 3.65 4.07 -35.00
CA GLY A 149 2.23 4.06 -35.34
C GLY A 149 1.39 4.84 -34.32
N LEU A 150 0.24 5.32 -34.80
CA LEU A 150 -0.60 6.28 -34.10
C LEU A 150 -1.76 5.61 -33.36
N THR A 151 -2.08 6.12 -32.18
CA THR A 151 -3.28 5.75 -31.40
C THR A 151 -4.50 6.59 -31.77
N ALA A 152 -4.27 7.75 -32.39
CA ALA A 152 -5.30 8.58 -32.98
C ALA A 152 -4.78 9.24 -34.26
N SER A 153 -5.59 9.27 -35.32
CA SER A 153 -5.19 9.91 -36.56
C SER A 153 -6.35 10.30 -37.46
N TYR A 154 -6.14 11.37 -38.23
CA TYR A 154 -6.97 11.73 -39.38
C TYR A 154 -6.60 10.91 -40.63
N ASP A 155 -7.60 10.62 -41.46
CA ASP A 155 -7.46 10.09 -42.82
C ASP A 155 -8.30 10.92 -43.80
N ILE A 156 -7.68 11.34 -44.90
CA ILE A 156 -8.20 12.23 -45.94
C ILE A 156 -8.30 11.44 -47.24
N GLY A 157 -9.51 10.97 -47.54
CA GLY A 157 -9.84 10.24 -48.76
C GLY A 157 -10.32 11.15 -49.88
N GLU A 158 -9.64 11.17 -51.01
CA GLU A 158 -10.14 11.76 -52.26
C GLU A 158 -11.11 10.78 -52.91
N LEU A 159 -12.27 11.28 -53.31
CA LEU A 159 -13.32 10.48 -53.94
C LEU A 159 -13.27 10.63 -55.46
N LEU A 160 -13.63 9.56 -56.18
CA LEU A 160 -13.81 9.61 -57.64
C LEU A 160 -15.01 10.49 -58.06
N LYS A 161 -16.00 10.62 -57.19
CA LYS A 161 -17.21 11.47 -57.28
C LYS A 161 -17.80 11.64 -55.88
N GLU A 162 -18.69 12.59 -55.66
CA GLU A 162 -19.24 12.96 -54.33
C GLU A 162 -19.63 11.76 -53.44
N ASN A 163 -20.29 10.75 -54.00
CA ASN A 163 -20.71 9.53 -53.29
C ASN A 163 -20.04 8.28 -53.89
N GLY A 164 -18.83 8.43 -54.41
CA GLY A 164 -18.06 7.38 -55.06
C GLY A 164 -17.04 6.72 -54.14
N PRO A 165 -16.26 5.78 -54.68
CA PRO A 165 -15.16 5.15 -53.95
C PRO A 165 -14.00 6.14 -53.74
N VAL A 166 -13.19 5.87 -52.72
CA VAL A 166 -11.93 6.56 -52.43
C VAL A 166 -10.88 6.17 -53.47
N ALA A 167 -10.43 7.15 -54.24
CA ALA A 167 -9.41 7.01 -55.28
C ALA A 167 -7.99 6.98 -54.68
N ALA A 168 -7.75 7.87 -53.72
CA ALA A 168 -6.49 7.95 -53.00
C ALA A 168 -6.71 8.52 -51.59
N SER A 169 -5.97 8.03 -50.61
CA SER A 169 -5.99 8.56 -49.25
C SER A 169 -4.58 8.65 -48.68
N ASN A 170 -4.37 9.27 -47.53
CA ASN A 170 -3.07 9.21 -46.86
C ASN A 170 -2.87 7.83 -46.20
N LYS A 171 -2.48 6.86 -47.04
CA LYS A 171 -2.33 5.42 -46.74
C LYS A 171 -1.73 5.16 -45.35
N LEU A 172 -2.52 4.52 -44.50
CA LEU A 172 -2.07 3.82 -43.30
C LEU A 172 -1.84 2.35 -43.69
N GLY A 173 -0.63 1.98 -44.10
CA GLY A 173 -0.36 0.62 -44.60
C GLY A 173 -0.53 -0.47 -43.53
N GLY A 174 -1.31 -1.51 -43.87
CA GLY A 174 -0.97 -2.92 -43.68
C GLY A 174 -1.12 -3.55 -42.29
N SER A 175 -1.90 -4.64 -42.22
CA SER A 175 -2.06 -5.51 -41.06
C SER A 175 -0.75 -5.92 -40.39
N GLY A 176 -0.62 -5.76 -39.08
CA GLY A 176 0.30 -6.60 -38.28
C GLY A 176 1.10 -5.91 -37.19
N THR A 177 1.56 -4.69 -37.44
CA THR A 177 2.43 -3.93 -36.54
C THR A 177 2.40 -2.49 -36.99
N ALA A 178 2.48 -1.54 -36.06
CA ALA A 178 2.51 -0.10 -36.29
C ALA A 178 3.51 0.36 -37.38
N THR A 179 3.18 0.24 -38.66
CA THR A 179 3.99 0.74 -39.78
C THR A 179 3.66 2.20 -40.03
N GLU A 180 4.72 3.00 -39.95
CA GLU A 180 4.84 4.45 -40.09
C GLU A 180 3.88 5.08 -41.11
N GLN A 181 3.14 6.12 -40.68
CA GLN A 181 2.63 7.09 -41.65
C GLN A 181 3.83 7.89 -42.19
N ASP A 182 3.95 7.98 -43.51
CA ASP A 182 4.88 8.91 -44.16
C ASP A 182 4.31 10.33 -44.10
N THR A 183 4.23 10.85 -42.89
CA THR A 183 3.93 12.25 -42.60
C THR A 183 5.15 12.96 -42.06
N TYR A 184 5.24 14.26 -42.34
CA TYR A 184 6.40 15.08 -42.00
C TYR A 184 5.91 16.40 -41.46
N ILE A 185 6.35 16.78 -40.26
CA ILE A 185 6.17 18.14 -39.76
C ILE A 185 7.37 18.95 -40.27
N VAL A 186 7.11 19.93 -41.14
CA VAL A 186 8.15 20.81 -41.71
C VAL A 186 8.29 22.13 -40.96
N LYS A 187 7.19 22.65 -40.41
CA LYS A 187 7.15 23.85 -39.58
C LYS A 187 6.19 23.63 -38.44
N GLN A 188 6.53 24.17 -37.28
CA GLN A 188 5.63 24.19 -36.14
C GLN A 188 5.76 25.54 -35.45
N TYR A 189 4.62 26.09 -35.08
CA TYR A 189 4.51 27.33 -34.34
C TYR A 189 3.76 27.04 -33.05
N VAL A 190 4.29 27.54 -31.94
CA VAL A 190 3.74 27.33 -30.61
C VAL A 190 3.39 28.66 -29.97
N LYS A 191 2.26 28.69 -29.28
CA LYS A 191 1.82 29.80 -28.44
C LYS A 191 1.11 29.20 -27.23
N LYS A 192 0.99 29.96 -26.14
CA LYS A 192 0.19 29.50 -24.99
C LYS A 192 -1.20 29.06 -25.47
N ASN A 193 -1.63 27.87 -25.04
CA ASN A 193 -2.91 27.25 -25.38
C ASN A 193 -3.12 26.88 -26.86
N ASP A 194 -2.08 26.98 -27.71
CA ASP A 194 -2.23 26.88 -29.15
C ASP A 194 -0.97 26.31 -29.82
N ILE A 195 -1.15 25.30 -30.66
CA ILE A 195 -0.09 24.67 -31.43
C ILE A 195 -0.53 24.47 -32.87
N VAL A 196 0.26 24.92 -33.82
CA VAL A 196 0.00 24.73 -35.26
C VAL A 196 1.21 24.10 -35.94
N ALA A 197 0.96 23.09 -36.76
CA ALA A 197 1.97 22.34 -37.48
C ALA A 197 1.62 22.23 -38.96
N TYR A 198 2.62 22.41 -39.81
CA TYR A 198 2.53 22.36 -41.25
C TYR A 198 3.40 21.22 -41.75
N GLY A 199 2.94 20.56 -42.80
CA GLY A 199 3.64 19.40 -43.27
C GLY A 199 3.04 18.71 -44.46
N TRP A 200 3.57 17.53 -44.70
CA TRP A 200 3.22 16.70 -45.85
C TRP A 200 2.71 15.35 -45.39
N ALA A 201 1.72 14.81 -46.09
CA ALA A 201 1.32 13.41 -45.98
C ALA A 201 1.46 12.72 -47.33
N GLU A 202 2.12 11.57 -47.36
CA GLU A 202 2.17 10.70 -48.54
C GLU A 202 0.80 10.05 -48.74
N ARG A 203 0.34 10.00 -49.99
CA ARG A 203 -0.92 9.38 -50.40
C ARG A 203 -0.69 7.96 -50.93
N THR A 204 -1.76 7.15 -50.99
CA THR A 204 -1.77 5.78 -51.52
C THR A 204 -1.26 5.71 -52.96
N ASP A 205 -1.50 6.76 -53.75
CA ASP A 205 -1.06 6.93 -55.13
C ASP A 205 0.37 7.49 -55.25
N LYS A 206 1.10 7.62 -54.13
CA LYS A 206 2.47 8.13 -54.04
C LYS A 206 2.62 9.63 -54.33
N SER A 207 1.52 10.38 -54.36
CA SER A 207 1.54 11.83 -54.35
C SER A 207 1.68 12.39 -52.93
N TRP A 208 2.07 13.67 -52.81
CA TRP A 208 2.20 14.37 -51.54
C TRP A 208 1.07 15.39 -51.37
N MET A 209 0.45 15.40 -50.20
CA MET A 209 -0.58 16.37 -49.83
C MET A 209 -0.04 17.35 -48.80
N PRO A 210 -0.14 18.67 -49.04
CA PRO A 210 0.19 19.66 -48.04
C PRO A 210 -0.95 19.71 -47.00
N ILE A 211 -0.57 19.74 -45.73
CA ILE A 211 -1.49 19.68 -44.59
C ILE A 211 -1.06 20.70 -43.53
N ARG A 212 -2.05 21.31 -42.87
CA ARG A 212 -1.91 22.02 -41.61
C ARG A 212 -2.81 21.38 -40.56
N ILE A 213 -2.30 21.16 -39.36
CA ILE A 213 -3.14 20.95 -38.18
C ILE A 213 -2.94 22.09 -37.21
N HIS A 214 -4.04 22.73 -36.83
CA HIS A 214 -4.09 23.78 -35.81
C HIS A 214 -4.90 23.26 -34.62
N TYR A 215 -4.24 23.14 -33.47
CA TYR A 215 -4.84 22.62 -32.26
C TYR A 215 -4.79 23.68 -31.16
N TYR A 216 -5.96 24.12 -30.70
CA TYR A 216 -6.05 25.24 -29.77
C TYR A 216 -7.22 25.11 -28.81
N TYR A 217 -7.08 25.78 -27.68
CA TYR A 217 -8.16 25.98 -26.74
C TYR A 217 -9.12 27.07 -27.25
N ASN A 218 -10.41 26.75 -27.32
CA ASN A 218 -11.45 27.59 -27.87
C ASN A 218 -12.40 28.08 -26.77
N GLU A 219 -12.10 29.25 -26.21
CA GLU A 219 -12.89 29.93 -25.18
C GLU A 219 -14.32 30.23 -25.64
N ASN A 220 -14.49 30.53 -26.93
CA ASN A 220 -15.77 30.95 -27.50
C ASN A 220 -16.71 29.78 -27.81
N ASN A 221 -16.26 28.53 -27.69
CA ASN A 221 -17.03 27.33 -28.01
C ASN A 221 -17.13 26.38 -26.81
N ASN A 222 -17.72 26.88 -25.72
CA ASN A 222 -17.92 26.13 -24.48
C ASN A 222 -16.62 25.54 -23.90
N ASN A 223 -15.51 26.27 -24.01
CA ASN A 223 -14.21 25.89 -23.44
C ASN A 223 -13.71 24.52 -23.91
N LYS A 224 -13.92 24.20 -25.20
CA LYS A 224 -13.42 22.97 -25.84
C LYS A 224 -12.00 23.15 -26.36
N ILE A 225 -11.36 22.05 -26.70
CA ILE A 225 -10.13 22.04 -27.50
C ILE A 225 -10.51 21.69 -28.94
N SER A 226 -10.23 22.59 -29.87
CA SER A 226 -10.58 22.47 -31.29
C SER A 226 -9.36 22.05 -32.09
N MET A 227 -9.47 20.96 -32.85
CA MET A 227 -8.49 20.51 -33.84
C MET A 227 -9.00 20.83 -35.24
N ASP A 228 -8.41 21.84 -35.87
CA ASP A 228 -8.68 22.19 -37.27
C ASP A 228 -7.63 21.50 -38.16
N LEU A 229 -8.10 20.66 -39.10
CA LEU A 229 -7.30 20.03 -40.14
C LEU A 229 -7.60 20.71 -41.48
N SER A 230 -6.57 21.30 -42.09
CA SER A 230 -6.63 21.91 -43.41
C SER A 230 -5.72 21.18 -44.38
N PHE A 231 -6.17 20.96 -45.62
CA PHE A 231 -5.39 20.28 -46.65
C PHE A 231 -5.58 20.91 -48.03
N GLY A 232 -4.53 20.93 -48.85
CA GLY A 232 -4.57 21.52 -50.19
C GLY A 232 -5.00 20.54 -51.27
N ASN A 233 -5.93 20.93 -52.15
CA ASN A 233 -6.18 20.21 -53.40
C ASN A 233 -5.19 20.66 -54.47
N GLU A 234 -4.01 20.03 -54.48
CA GLU A 234 -2.97 20.31 -55.48
C GLU A 234 -3.20 19.58 -56.81
N SER A 235 -4.33 18.88 -56.96
CA SER A 235 -4.70 18.28 -58.23
C SER A 235 -5.15 19.35 -59.23
N LYS A 236 -4.94 19.13 -60.53
CA LYS A 236 -5.39 20.02 -61.61
C LYS A 236 -6.90 19.86 -61.92
N LYS A 237 -7.70 19.46 -60.93
CA LYS A 237 -9.12 19.16 -61.06
C LYS A 237 -9.84 19.48 -59.74
N ASP A 238 -11.12 19.78 -59.86
CA ASP A 238 -12.00 19.84 -58.70
C ASP A 238 -12.28 18.44 -58.18
N LYS A 239 -12.34 18.31 -56.86
CA LYS A 239 -12.41 17.00 -56.19
C LYS A 239 -13.35 17.03 -55.00
N TYR A 240 -13.89 15.86 -54.68
CA TYR A 240 -14.58 15.60 -53.42
C TYR A 240 -13.62 14.88 -52.48
N PHE A 241 -13.70 15.22 -51.19
CA PHE A 241 -12.93 14.59 -50.14
C PHE A 241 -13.85 14.12 -49.02
N VAL A 242 -13.57 12.95 -48.46
CA VAL A 242 -14.21 12.40 -47.27
C VAL A 242 -13.14 12.16 -46.21
N ASN A 243 -13.49 12.35 -44.94
CA ASN A 243 -12.52 12.31 -43.87
C ASN A 243 -12.96 11.45 -42.71
N THR A 244 -11.99 10.89 -42.01
CA THR A 244 -12.21 10.25 -40.73
C THR A 244 -11.19 10.67 -39.70
N TYR A 245 -11.59 10.56 -38.44
CA TYR A 245 -10.72 10.61 -37.28
C TYR A 245 -11.00 9.36 -36.46
N SER A 246 -9.96 8.69 -36.02
CA SER A 246 -10.12 7.46 -35.25
C SER A 246 -9.26 7.51 -34.02
N SER A 247 -9.67 6.76 -33.01
CA SER A 247 -8.80 6.51 -31.88
C SER A 247 -9.12 5.20 -31.17
N HIS A 248 -8.05 4.56 -30.69
CA HIS A 248 -8.14 3.69 -29.53
C HIS A 248 -7.82 4.53 -28.28
N MET A 249 -8.82 4.67 -27.40
CA MET A 249 -8.72 5.53 -26.22
C MET A 249 -8.59 4.72 -24.94
N ASP A 250 -7.50 4.99 -24.23
CA ASP A 250 -7.19 4.48 -22.90
C ASP A 250 -7.13 5.67 -21.94
N VAL A 251 -8.18 5.89 -21.16
CA VAL A 251 -8.24 7.07 -20.30
C VAL A 251 -7.38 6.86 -19.05
N GLY A 252 -6.28 7.60 -18.95
CA GLY A 252 -5.33 7.59 -17.82
C GLY A 252 -4.74 6.20 -17.48
N GLY A 253 -4.54 5.36 -18.50
CA GLY A 253 -3.98 4.00 -18.32
C GLY A 253 -5.02 2.89 -18.20
N ALA A 254 -6.31 3.22 -18.24
CA ALA A 254 -7.38 2.25 -18.09
C ALA A 254 -7.65 1.48 -19.39
N HIS A 255 -6.72 0.66 -19.84
CA HIS A 255 -6.75 -0.06 -21.12
C HIS A 255 -8.10 -0.74 -21.47
N LYS A 256 -8.28 -2.02 -21.11
CA LYS A 256 -9.57 -2.73 -21.24
C LYS A 256 -10.63 -2.31 -20.23
N ALA A 257 -10.33 -1.29 -19.42
CA ALA A 257 -11.20 -0.80 -18.36
C ALA A 257 -11.92 0.49 -18.74
N SER A 258 -11.45 1.20 -19.77
CA SER A 258 -12.08 2.41 -20.27
C SER A 258 -13.46 2.07 -20.81
N LYS A 259 -14.48 2.79 -20.33
CA LYS A 259 -15.86 2.64 -20.78
C LYS A 259 -16.22 3.80 -21.70
N MET A 260 -16.88 3.46 -22.80
CA MET A 260 -17.39 4.41 -23.79
C MET A 260 -18.90 4.53 -23.65
N TYR A 261 -19.40 5.75 -23.76
CA TYR A 261 -20.80 6.10 -23.63
C TYR A 261 -21.25 6.98 -24.78
N SER A 262 -22.55 6.93 -25.08
CA SER A 262 -23.18 7.85 -26.02
C SER A 262 -23.44 9.18 -25.36
N ASN A 263 -23.14 10.28 -26.05
CA ASN A 263 -23.61 11.62 -25.67
C ASN A 263 -24.87 12.01 -26.46
N GLY A 264 -25.63 11.04 -26.98
CA GLY A 264 -26.71 11.32 -27.91
C GLY A 264 -26.18 11.81 -29.26
N GLU A 265 -26.90 12.75 -29.86
CA GLU A 265 -26.49 13.43 -31.10
C GLU A 265 -25.26 14.33 -30.92
N ASP A 266 -24.91 14.67 -29.67
CA ASP A 266 -23.76 15.52 -29.38
C ASP A 266 -22.42 14.79 -29.53
N GLY A 267 -22.43 13.46 -29.66
CA GLY A 267 -21.22 12.66 -29.91
C GLY A 267 -21.05 11.49 -28.95
N ILE A 268 -19.81 11.24 -28.52
CA ILE A 268 -19.44 10.13 -27.64
C ILE A 268 -18.53 10.61 -26.51
N TYR A 269 -18.50 9.87 -25.40
CA TYR A 269 -17.56 10.18 -24.33
C TYR A 269 -17.02 8.94 -23.63
N PHE A 270 -15.83 9.09 -23.06
CA PHE A 270 -15.23 8.12 -22.18
C PHE A 270 -15.29 8.65 -20.75
N ASN A 271 -15.70 7.80 -19.81
CA ASN A 271 -15.67 8.12 -18.39
C ASN A 271 -14.85 7.06 -17.65
N GLN A 272 -13.78 7.51 -17.00
CA GLN A 272 -12.90 6.68 -16.21
C GLN A 272 -12.82 7.21 -14.77
N LYS A 273 -13.39 6.44 -13.85
CA LYS A 273 -13.18 6.66 -12.43
C LYS A 273 -11.79 6.17 -12.03
N LYS A 274 -11.09 6.94 -11.20
CA LYS A 274 -9.78 6.65 -10.61
C LYS A 274 -8.82 6.05 -11.63
N THR A 275 -8.29 6.88 -12.53
CA THR A 275 -7.43 6.36 -13.60
C THR A 275 -6.24 5.58 -13.03
N PRO A 276 -5.78 4.51 -13.69
CA PRO A 276 -4.69 3.68 -13.16
C PRO A 276 -3.41 4.44 -12.83
N VAL A 277 -3.05 5.48 -13.58
CA VAL A 277 -1.79 6.22 -13.43
C VAL A 277 -1.79 7.15 -12.22
N ASP A 278 -2.76 8.04 -12.11
CA ASP A 278 -2.76 9.11 -11.09
C ASP A 278 -3.91 9.00 -10.08
N LYS A 279 -4.81 8.03 -10.24
CA LYS A 279 -5.97 7.78 -9.37
C LYS A 279 -7.01 8.91 -9.36
N LEU A 280 -6.91 9.89 -10.25
CA LEU A 280 -7.91 10.94 -10.42
C LEU A 280 -8.98 10.49 -11.44
N ASP A 281 -10.21 10.98 -11.31
CA ASP A 281 -11.26 10.75 -12.30
C ASP A 281 -10.94 11.50 -13.61
N ALA A 282 -11.41 10.99 -14.75
CA ALA A 282 -11.21 11.61 -16.04
C ALA A 282 -12.36 11.32 -17.00
N GLN A 283 -12.85 12.36 -17.67
CA GLN A 283 -13.81 12.26 -18.75
C GLN A 283 -13.25 12.91 -20.01
N VAL A 284 -13.45 12.27 -21.16
CA VAL A 284 -13.07 12.82 -22.49
C VAL A 284 -14.26 12.71 -23.42
N LEU A 285 -14.72 13.82 -23.95
CA LEU A 285 -15.88 13.91 -24.85
C LEU A 285 -15.40 14.30 -26.24
N PHE A 286 -15.92 13.64 -27.26
CA PHE A 286 -15.73 13.95 -28.68
C PHE A 286 -17.05 14.44 -29.24
N TYR A 287 -17.08 15.69 -29.72
CA TYR A 287 -18.31 16.31 -30.19
C TYR A 287 -18.61 15.94 -31.64
N MET A 288 -19.90 15.80 -31.94
CA MET A 288 -20.41 15.50 -33.27
C MET A 288 -21.65 16.32 -33.59
N GLY A 289 -22.07 16.27 -34.86
CA GLY A 289 -23.33 16.82 -35.33
C GLY A 289 -23.23 18.32 -35.65
N LYS A 290 -23.87 18.73 -36.75
CA LYS A 290 -23.76 20.09 -37.31
C LYS A 290 -24.05 21.20 -36.29
N LYS A 291 -24.99 20.96 -35.37
CA LYS A 291 -25.34 21.90 -34.30
C LYS A 291 -24.17 22.30 -33.38
N ASN A 292 -23.17 21.44 -33.24
CA ASN A 292 -22.01 21.69 -32.36
C ASN A 292 -20.88 22.48 -33.04
N TYR A 293 -20.94 22.65 -34.36
CA TYR A 293 -19.85 23.20 -35.16
C TYR A 293 -20.22 24.49 -35.91
N GLY A 294 -21.49 24.89 -35.93
CA GLY A 294 -21.94 26.09 -36.64
C GLY A 294 -21.59 26.01 -38.12
N ASP A 295 -20.82 26.98 -38.61
CA ASP A 295 -20.35 27.03 -40.00
C ASP A 295 -19.13 26.12 -40.27
N LYS A 296 -18.49 25.59 -39.23
CA LYS A 296 -17.35 24.68 -39.38
C LYS A 296 -17.82 23.27 -39.76
N ASN A 297 -16.96 22.56 -40.49
CA ASN A 297 -17.23 21.19 -40.90
C ASN A 297 -16.81 20.19 -39.82
N GLY A 298 -17.77 19.77 -38.98
CA GLY A 298 -17.57 18.78 -37.91
C GLY A 298 -18.03 17.36 -38.29
N PRO A 299 -17.64 16.34 -37.51
CA PRO A 299 -18.03 14.95 -37.78
C PRO A 299 -19.52 14.75 -37.56
N THR A 300 -20.16 14.06 -38.48
CA THR A 300 -21.60 13.76 -38.50
C THR A 300 -21.87 12.26 -38.35
N MET A 301 -20.86 11.42 -38.57
CA MET A 301 -20.98 9.97 -38.61
C MET A 301 -20.06 9.31 -37.59
N ARG A 302 -20.45 8.15 -37.06
CA ARG A 302 -19.61 7.37 -36.13
C ARG A 302 -19.70 5.88 -36.37
N LYS A 303 -18.59 5.21 -36.13
CA LYS A 303 -18.48 3.76 -36.10
C LYS A 303 -17.78 3.35 -34.83
N LEU A 304 -18.39 2.46 -34.06
CA LEU A 304 -17.89 1.99 -32.78
C LEU A 304 -17.47 0.53 -32.91
N GLY A 305 -16.48 0.13 -32.12
CA GLY A 305 -16.00 -1.25 -32.15
C GLY A 305 -15.25 -1.66 -30.89
N ASN A 306 -14.89 -2.93 -30.84
CA ASN A 306 -14.14 -3.55 -29.76
C ASN A 306 -12.84 -4.15 -30.31
N LEU A 307 -11.69 -3.72 -29.80
CA LEU A 307 -10.39 -4.25 -30.20
C LEU A 307 -10.23 -5.66 -29.61
N GLY A 308 -10.42 -6.70 -30.43
CA GLY A 308 -10.11 -8.08 -30.04
C GLY A 308 -8.60 -8.31 -29.83
N SER A 309 -8.19 -9.55 -29.53
CA SER A 309 -6.77 -9.90 -29.32
C SER A 309 -5.88 -9.89 -30.57
N ARG A 310 -6.43 -9.61 -31.76
CA ARG A 310 -5.72 -9.79 -33.05
C ARG A 310 -5.83 -8.62 -34.03
N VAL A 311 -6.39 -7.48 -33.64
CA VAL A 311 -6.72 -6.44 -34.60
C VAL A 311 -5.62 -5.38 -34.65
N ASN A 312 -4.93 -5.30 -35.79
CA ASN A 312 -3.97 -4.26 -36.10
C ASN A 312 -4.59 -3.28 -37.11
N GLY A 313 -4.49 -1.98 -36.85
CA GLY A 313 -4.81 -0.92 -37.82
C GLY A 313 -6.26 -0.47 -37.82
N ILE A 314 -6.65 0.34 -36.83
CA ILE A 314 -7.94 1.02 -36.81
C ILE A 314 -7.68 2.48 -37.14
N GLY A 315 -8.35 2.99 -38.18
CA GLY A 315 -8.29 4.42 -38.49
C GLY A 315 -8.18 4.84 -39.94
N HIS A 316 -8.33 3.91 -40.87
CA HIS A 316 -8.35 4.16 -42.30
C HIS A 316 -9.39 3.27 -42.94
N TRP A 317 -9.87 3.69 -44.10
CA TRP A 317 -10.95 3.03 -44.84
C TRP A 317 -10.73 1.52 -45.03
N ASP A 318 -9.50 1.06 -45.29
CA ASP A 318 -9.18 -0.38 -45.44
C ASP A 318 -8.99 -1.14 -44.11
N GLY A 319 -8.48 -0.47 -43.08
CA GLY A 319 -8.18 -1.09 -41.78
C GLY A 319 -9.44 -1.38 -40.99
N ILE A 320 -10.43 -0.48 -41.10
CA ILE A 320 -11.76 -0.66 -40.52
C ILE A 320 -12.45 -1.88 -41.16
N HIS A 321 -12.24 -2.10 -42.46
CA HIS A 321 -12.76 -3.27 -43.17
C HIS A 321 -12.30 -4.59 -42.54
N ASN A 322 -11.00 -4.75 -42.32
CA ASN A 322 -10.42 -5.99 -41.80
C ASN A 322 -10.64 -6.19 -40.29
N ALA A 323 -10.63 -5.09 -39.53
CA ALA A 323 -10.84 -5.07 -38.08
C ALA A 323 -12.28 -5.37 -37.67
N MET A 324 -13.26 -4.74 -38.35
CA MET A 324 -14.65 -4.77 -37.92
C MET A 324 -15.50 -5.82 -38.64
N ARG A 325 -15.09 -6.31 -39.82
CA ARG A 325 -15.83 -7.39 -40.52
C ARG A 325 -15.87 -8.68 -39.71
N ALA A 326 -14.80 -9.00 -38.97
CA ALA A 326 -14.74 -10.17 -38.09
C ALA A 326 -15.61 -10.06 -36.82
N LEU A 327 -16.04 -8.85 -36.44
CA LEU A 327 -16.77 -8.58 -35.19
C LEU A 327 -18.25 -8.20 -35.43
N TYR A 328 -18.58 -7.58 -36.56
CA TYR A 328 -19.89 -6.95 -36.79
C TYR A 328 -20.49 -7.14 -38.20
N GLY A 329 -19.86 -7.92 -39.09
CA GLY A 329 -20.48 -8.37 -40.34
C GLY A 329 -20.54 -7.38 -41.52
N LYS A 330 -20.45 -6.06 -41.32
CA LYS A 330 -20.21 -5.04 -42.37
C LYS A 330 -19.43 -3.85 -41.82
N ALA A 331 -18.33 -3.48 -42.48
CA ALA A 331 -17.39 -2.46 -42.05
C ALA A 331 -17.28 -1.32 -43.10
N LEU A 332 -16.73 -0.17 -42.71
CA LEU A 332 -16.38 0.89 -43.67
C LEU A 332 -15.38 0.35 -44.70
N SER A 333 -15.50 0.78 -45.95
CA SER A 333 -14.60 0.37 -47.04
C SER A 333 -14.30 1.54 -47.98
N VAL A 334 -13.20 1.44 -48.73
CA VAL A 334 -12.84 2.44 -49.76
C VAL A 334 -13.84 2.46 -50.91
N GLU A 335 -14.55 1.36 -51.17
CA GLU A 335 -15.58 1.30 -52.21
C GLU A 335 -16.86 2.04 -51.83
N GLU A 336 -17.24 1.98 -50.54
CA GLU A 336 -18.47 2.56 -50.01
C GLU A 336 -18.20 3.37 -48.71
N PRO A 337 -17.46 4.49 -48.78
CA PRO A 337 -17.00 5.23 -47.59
C PRO A 337 -18.14 5.87 -46.77
N LEU A 338 -19.33 6.03 -47.35
CA LEU A 338 -20.49 6.62 -46.69
C LEU A 338 -21.51 5.57 -46.20
N ALA A 339 -21.26 4.29 -46.44
CA ALA A 339 -22.18 3.22 -46.05
C ALA A 339 -21.85 2.65 -44.66
N ASN A 340 -22.84 2.03 -44.02
CA ASN A 340 -22.65 1.21 -42.81
C ASN A 340 -22.17 1.95 -41.55
N TRP A 341 -22.46 3.26 -41.40
CA TRP A 341 -22.24 4.01 -40.15
C TRP A 341 -23.28 3.65 -39.08
N ASP A 342 -22.91 3.78 -37.80
CA ASP A 342 -23.79 3.41 -36.68
C ASP A 342 -24.84 4.49 -36.41
N LYS A 343 -26.00 4.05 -35.89
CA LYS A 343 -27.08 4.97 -35.48
C LYS A 343 -26.72 5.68 -34.16
N THR A 344 -27.42 6.78 -33.92
CA THR A 344 -27.30 7.52 -32.66
C THR A 344 -28.13 6.86 -31.55
N ASP A 345 -27.48 6.45 -30.47
CA ASP A 345 -28.11 5.97 -29.24
C ASP A 345 -28.43 7.13 -28.29
N GLN A 346 -29.27 6.86 -27.29
CA GLN A 346 -29.63 7.83 -26.26
C GLN A 346 -28.43 8.27 -25.40
N LYS A 347 -28.44 9.54 -24.98
CA LYS A 347 -27.43 10.10 -24.08
C LYS A 347 -27.32 9.26 -22.79
N GLY A 348 -26.09 8.94 -22.41
CA GLY A 348 -25.77 8.10 -21.25
C GLY A 348 -25.74 6.59 -21.53
N TYR A 349 -26.11 6.14 -22.74
CA TYR A 349 -26.02 4.72 -23.11
C TYR A 349 -24.57 4.23 -23.02
N ASN A 350 -24.33 3.20 -22.21
CA ASN A 350 -23.02 2.57 -22.03
C ASN A 350 -22.82 1.49 -23.09
N TYR A 351 -21.82 1.66 -23.96
CA TYR A 351 -21.51 0.65 -24.96
C TYR A 351 -20.84 -0.57 -24.29
N PRO A 352 -21.34 -1.80 -24.51
CA PRO A 352 -20.79 -3.01 -23.91
C PRO A 352 -19.49 -3.46 -24.62
N LEU A 353 -18.48 -2.59 -24.58
CA LEU A 353 -17.18 -2.77 -25.23
C LEU A 353 -16.12 -3.00 -24.14
N ASN A 354 -15.33 -4.06 -24.31
CA ASN A 354 -14.24 -4.40 -23.37
C ASN A 354 -12.90 -3.75 -23.76
N HIS A 355 -12.79 -3.28 -24.99
CA HIS A 355 -11.58 -2.66 -25.51
C HIS A 355 -11.99 -1.63 -26.57
N PRO A 356 -12.60 -0.50 -26.15
CA PRO A 356 -13.32 0.37 -27.06
C PRO A 356 -12.41 1.08 -28.06
N VAL A 357 -12.91 1.18 -29.29
CA VAL A 357 -12.32 1.90 -30.42
C VAL A 357 -13.42 2.60 -31.20
N PHE A 358 -13.12 3.74 -31.81
CA PHE A 358 -14.09 4.46 -32.61
C PHE A 358 -13.48 5.13 -33.83
N VAL A 359 -14.35 5.42 -34.79
CA VAL A 359 -14.09 6.23 -35.96
C VAL A 359 -15.20 7.26 -36.07
N LEU A 360 -14.83 8.51 -36.26
CA LEU A 360 -15.71 9.62 -36.59
C LEU A 360 -15.54 9.93 -38.07
N GLY A 361 -16.64 10.26 -38.75
CA GLY A 361 -16.67 10.57 -40.17
C GLY A 361 -17.32 11.92 -40.44
N TRP A 362 -16.88 12.57 -41.51
CA TRP A 362 -17.40 13.84 -42.00
C TRP A 362 -18.17 13.64 -43.30
N ASP A 363 -19.18 14.47 -43.54
CA ASP A 363 -19.84 14.56 -44.84
C ASP A 363 -18.79 14.92 -45.92
N PRO A 364 -18.92 14.42 -47.17
CA PRO A 364 -18.02 14.79 -48.24
C PRO A 364 -17.97 16.31 -48.47
N ILE A 365 -16.77 16.84 -48.72
CA ILE A 365 -16.57 18.25 -49.08
C ILE A 365 -16.03 18.38 -50.48
N PHE A 366 -16.56 19.37 -51.21
CA PHE A 366 -16.06 19.75 -52.52
C PHE A 366 -14.95 20.80 -52.36
N VAL A 367 -13.79 20.53 -52.96
CA VAL A 367 -12.63 21.43 -52.92
C VAL A 367 -12.14 21.63 -54.34
N LYS A 368 -12.15 22.88 -54.81
CA LYS A 368 -11.69 23.19 -56.16
C LYS A 368 -10.19 23.02 -56.30
N GLN A 369 -9.72 22.91 -57.54
CA GLN A 369 -8.30 22.95 -57.86
C GLN A 369 -7.60 24.13 -57.16
N GLY A 370 -6.54 23.86 -56.41
CA GLY A 370 -5.70 24.86 -55.75
C GLY A 370 -6.30 25.49 -54.50
N GLU A 371 -7.52 25.11 -54.11
CA GLU A 371 -8.17 25.55 -52.87
C GLU A 371 -7.85 24.63 -51.69
N ILE A 372 -8.23 25.10 -50.48
CA ILE A 372 -8.01 24.42 -49.20
C ILE A 372 -9.33 23.81 -48.72
N GLY A 373 -9.31 22.51 -48.40
CA GLY A 373 -10.36 21.84 -47.64
C GLY A 373 -10.08 21.94 -46.14
N GLU A 374 -11.14 22.03 -45.34
CA GLU A 374 -11.05 22.18 -43.88
C GLU A 374 -12.06 21.30 -43.14
N MET A 375 -11.67 20.84 -41.96
CA MET A 375 -12.52 20.11 -41.03
C MET A 375 -12.10 20.36 -39.59
N THR A 376 -13.03 20.19 -38.66
CA THR A 376 -12.82 20.47 -37.25
C THR A 376 -13.27 19.29 -36.40
N LEU A 377 -12.49 18.94 -35.39
CA LEU A 377 -12.89 18.07 -34.29
C LEU A 377 -12.78 18.82 -32.97
N ASP A 378 -13.88 18.90 -32.23
CA ASP A 378 -13.87 19.43 -30.88
C ASP A 378 -13.83 18.31 -29.84
N ILE A 379 -12.92 18.47 -28.88
CA ILE A 379 -12.74 17.57 -27.74
C ILE A 379 -12.90 18.35 -26.44
N LEU A 380 -13.54 17.76 -25.45
CA LEU A 380 -13.58 18.31 -24.09
C LEU A 380 -13.05 17.28 -23.11
N VAL A 381 -12.05 17.69 -22.33
CA VAL A 381 -11.56 16.91 -21.19
C VAL A 381 -12.20 17.47 -19.93
N LYS A 382 -12.58 16.64 -18.95
CA LYS A 382 -13.05 17.09 -17.64
C LYS A 382 -12.45 16.23 -16.54
N GLU A 383 -12.09 16.86 -15.44
CA GLU A 383 -11.96 16.19 -14.14
C GLU A 383 -13.38 16.10 -13.55
N GLN A 384 -13.87 14.90 -13.20
CA GLN A 384 -15.20 14.77 -12.59
C GLN A 384 -15.11 15.09 -11.09
N PHE A 385 -16.08 15.87 -10.60
CA PHE A 385 -16.31 16.09 -9.18
C PHE A 385 -17.66 15.49 -8.79
N TYR A 386 -17.79 15.15 -7.51
CA TYR A 386 -19.05 14.68 -6.93
C TYR A 386 -19.52 15.71 -5.91
N GLU A 387 -20.79 16.10 -6.01
CA GLU A 387 -21.46 16.85 -4.95
C GLU A 387 -21.52 16.00 -3.68
N ARG A 388 -21.18 16.62 -2.55
CA ARG A 388 -21.18 16.08 -1.19
C ARG A 388 -22.00 16.97 -0.29
N LYS A 389 -22.65 16.37 0.68
CA LYS A 389 -23.44 17.10 1.67
C LYS A 389 -22.63 17.30 2.94
N LEU A 390 -22.57 18.53 3.42
CA LEU A 390 -22.14 18.85 4.78
C LEU A 390 -23.37 19.30 5.56
N GLN A 391 -23.72 18.53 6.59
CA GLN A 391 -24.72 18.88 7.59
C GLN A 391 -24.04 19.29 8.88
N VAL A 392 -24.44 20.42 9.46
CA VAL A 392 -23.98 20.87 10.78
C VAL A 392 -25.18 21.04 11.69
N ASP A 393 -25.21 20.30 12.79
CA ASP A 393 -26.27 20.34 13.78
C ASP A 393 -25.80 21.02 15.08
N TYR A 394 -26.74 21.69 15.74
CA TYR A 394 -26.54 22.37 17.01
C TYR A 394 -27.56 21.82 18.01
N ILE A 395 -27.09 21.00 18.94
CA ILE A 395 -27.95 20.24 19.87
C ILE A 395 -27.57 20.51 21.32
N ASP A 396 -28.47 20.21 22.25
CA ASP A 396 -28.11 20.09 23.66
C ASP A 396 -27.59 18.69 24.03
N THR A 397 -27.19 18.51 25.29
CA THR A 397 -26.73 17.24 25.88
C THR A 397 -27.76 16.10 25.76
N LYS A 398 -29.04 16.40 25.52
CA LYS A 398 -30.14 15.44 25.37
C LYS A 398 -30.49 15.17 23.90
N GLY A 399 -29.71 15.72 22.96
CA GLY A 399 -29.94 15.58 21.52
C GLY A 399 -31.05 16.46 20.96
N ARG A 400 -31.57 17.43 21.72
CA ARG A 400 -32.59 18.35 21.23
C ARG A 400 -31.95 19.45 20.40
N THR A 401 -32.47 19.69 19.20
CA THR A 401 -32.01 20.76 18.31
C THR A 401 -32.26 22.14 18.92
N LEU A 402 -31.21 22.95 19.02
CA LEU A 402 -31.24 24.31 19.57
C LEU A 402 -31.28 25.41 18.49
N ALA A 403 -30.76 25.12 17.30
CA ALA A 403 -30.78 26.02 16.15
C ALA A 403 -30.94 25.22 14.84
N PRO A 404 -31.45 25.85 13.76
CA PRO A 404 -31.58 25.19 12.46
C PRO A 404 -30.25 24.63 11.96
N SER A 405 -30.28 23.41 11.43
CA SER A 405 -29.09 22.77 10.85
C SER A 405 -28.58 23.55 9.63
N LYS A 406 -27.27 23.75 9.56
CA LYS A 406 -26.60 24.26 8.36
C LYS A 406 -26.43 23.12 7.37
N ASN A 407 -26.95 23.27 6.15
CA ASN A 407 -26.81 22.28 5.10
C ASN A 407 -26.13 22.90 3.89
N LEU A 408 -24.99 22.36 3.50
CA LEU A 408 -24.20 22.80 2.35
C LEU A 408 -24.03 21.65 1.36
N VAL A 409 -24.06 21.99 0.07
CA VAL A 409 -23.61 21.10 -1.00
C VAL A 409 -22.26 21.62 -1.47
N LEU A 410 -21.22 20.83 -1.25
CA LEU A 410 -19.83 21.13 -1.59
C LEU A 410 -19.32 20.08 -2.59
N ASN A 411 -18.23 20.38 -3.30
CA ASN A 411 -17.58 19.38 -4.14
C ASN A 411 -16.64 18.51 -3.32
N ASP A 412 -16.37 17.28 -3.78
CA ASP A 412 -15.45 16.36 -3.10
C ASP A 412 -13.97 16.81 -3.09
N THR A 413 -13.68 17.90 -3.77
CA THR A 413 -12.40 18.60 -3.76
C THR A 413 -12.32 19.71 -2.72
N ASP A 414 -13.46 20.16 -2.19
CA ASP A 414 -13.55 21.29 -1.29
C ASP A 414 -13.14 20.90 0.14
N TYR A 415 -12.76 21.92 0.91
CA TYR A 415 -12.45 21.80 2.33
C TYR A 415 -13.47 22.60 3.15
N TYR A 416 -13.77 22.12 4.34
CA TYR A 416 -14.61 22.80 5.31
C TYR A 416 -13.86 23.03 6.62
N ASP A 417 -14.27 24.07 7.34
CA ASP A 417 -13.79 24.44 8.67
C ASP A 417 -14.96 25.10 9.42
N GLU A 418 -15.69 24.30 10.17
CA GLU A 418 -16.90 24.70 10.89
C GLU A 418 -16.56 25.09 12.33
N LYS A 419 -17.31 26.07 12.83
CA LYS A 419 -17.17 26.59 14.19
C LYS A 419 -18.49 26.51 14.93
N PRO A 420 -18.47 26.46 16.28
CA PRO A 420 -19.68 26.58 17.07
C PRO A 420 -20.44 27.87 16.70
N LEU A 421 -21.76 27.75 16.67
CA LEU A 421 -22.69 28.84 16.42
C LEU A 421 -22.93 29.60 17.73
N ASP A 422 -22.89 30.93 17.68
CA ASP A 422 -23.46 31.76 18.73
C ASP A 422 -24.99 31.64 18.66
N LEU A 423 -25.58 30.95 19.63
CA LEU A 423 -27.02 30.68 19.66
C LEU A 423 -27.86 31.93 19.97
N GLY A 424 -27.25 33.02 20.43
CA GLY A 424 -27.98 34.21 20.91
C GLY A 424 -28.85 33.96 22.15
N ASN A 425 -28.80 32.76 22.72
CA ASN A 425 -29.42 32.40 23.98
C ASN A 425 -28.34 32.35 25.08
N PRO A 426 -28.36 33.26 26.07
CA PRO A 426 -27.33 33.32 27.09
C PRO A 426 -27.30 32.09 28.01
N ASP A 427 -28.38 31.31 28.04
CA ASP A 427 -28.48 30.12 28.88
C ASP A 427 -27.70 28.93 28.33
N TYR A 428 -27.27 28.92 27.06
CA TYR A 428 -26.56 27.79 26.46
C TYR A 428 -25.16 28.20 26.00
N HIS A 429 -24.16 27.42 26.42
CA HIS A 429 -22.77 27.61 26.03
C HIS A 429 -22.27 26.41 25.24
N TYR A 430 -21.37 26.65 24.29
CA TYR A 430 -20.70 25.58 23.57
C TYR A 430 -19.94 24.70 24.57
N PHE A 431 -20.19 23.40 24.52
CA PHE A 431 -19.58 22.43 25.41
C PHE A 431 -18.54 21.61 24.66
N ARG A 432 -18.97 20.83 23.65
CA ARG A 432 -18.08 19.93 22.91
C ARG A 432 -18.62 19.58 21.53
N VAL A 433 -17.78 18.92 20.74
CA VAL A 433 -18.22 18.18 19.56
C VAL A 433 -18.76 16.83 20.00
N ALA A 434 -19.88 16.36 19.43
CA ALA A 434 -20.46 15.07 19.81
C ALA A 434 -19.51 13.91 19.45
N GLU A 435 -19.53 12.82 20.22
CA GLU A 435 -18.66 11.66 19.98
C GLU A 435 -18.90 10.98 18.62
N ASN A 436 -20.13 11.07 18.11
CA ASN A 436 -20.53 10.54 16.81
C ASN A 436 -20.44 11.57 15.66
N SER A 437 -19.88 12.74 15.91
CA SER A 437 -19.65 13.78 14.91
C SER A 437 -18.45 13.45 14.02
N ASP A 438 -18.51 13.87 12.75
CA ASP A 438 -17.30 14.06 11.95
C ASP A 438 -16.40 15.19 12.52
N PRO A 439 -15.10 15.21 12.17
CA PRO A 439 -14.21 16.31 12.54
C PRO A 439 -14.75 17.67 12.09
N VAL A 440 -14.51 18.73 12.86
CA VAL A 440 -15.02 20.08 12.54
C VAL A 440 -14.38 20.72 11.30
N SER A 441 -13.25 20.18 10.83
CA SER A 441 -12.57 20.64 9.62
C SER A 441 -12.01 19.46 8.84
N GLY A 442 -11.95 19.57 7.52
CA GLY A 442 -11.40 18.52 6.68
C GLY A 442 -11.74 18.66 5.20
N LYS A 443 -11.36 17.66 4.41
CA LYS A 443 -11.75 17.55 3.00
C LYS A 443 -13.13 16.89 2.89
N MET A 444 -13.92 17.29 1.90
CA MET A 444 -15.20 16.66 1.55
C MET A 444 -15.01 15.30 0.83
N ASP A 445 -14.28 14.37 1.43
CA ASP A 445 -14.04 13.03 0.86
C ASP A 445 -15.24 12.06 0.95
N GLY A 446 -16.37 12.56 1.42
CA GLY A 446 -17.67 11.91 1.57
C GLY A 446 -18.69 12.94 2.06
N ASP A 447 -19.93 12.50 2.28
CA ASP A 447 -20.88 13.32 3.04
C ASP A 447 -20.37 13.43 4.49
N LYS A 448 -20.58 14.60 5.11
CA LYS A 448 -20.08 14.92 6.45
C LYS A 448 -21.20 15.41 7.35
N HIS A 449 -21.16 15.00 8.61
CA HIS A 449 -22.11 15.40 9.64
C HIS A 449 -21.36 15.89 10.88
N VAL A 450 -21.31 17.21 11.05
CA VAL A 450 -20.67 17.86 12.21
C VAL A 450 -21.74 18.21 13.23
N ILE A 451 -21.51 17.89 14.51
CA ILE A 451 -22.48 18.10 15.58
C ILE A 451 -21.83 18.85 16.73
N PHE A 452 -22.27 20.08 16.96
CA PHE A 452 -21.86 20.88 18.13
C PHE A 452 -22.89 20.72 19.26
N VAL A 453 -22.41 20.36 20.44
CA VAL A 453 -23.20 20.16 21.66
C VAL A 453 -23.06 21.37 22.57
N TYR A 454 -24.20 21.83 23.10
CA TYR A 454 -24.29 22.94 24.03
C TYR A 454 -24.92 22.49 25.34
N ALA A 455 -24.56 23.15 26.44
CA ALA A 455 -25.10 22.88 27.76
C ALA A 455 -25.36 24.19 28.51
N LYS A 456 -26.23 24.14 29.51
CA LYS A 456 -26.53 25.32 30.34
C LYS A 456 -25.51 25.55 31.44
N GLU A 457 -25.23 24.50 32.19
CA GLU A 457 -24.22 24.47 33.23
C GLU A 457 -23.56 23.09 33.19
N ILE A 458 -22.23 23.03 33.25
CA ILE A 458 -21.47 21.78 33.28
C ILE A 458 -21.01 21.50 34.69
N GLY A 459 -21.24 20.28 35.16
CA GLY A 459 -20.63 19.72 36.36
C GLY A 459 -19.48 18.79 35.97
N GLU A 460 -18.51 18.65 36.89
CA GLU A 460 -17.30 17.86 36.68
C GLU A 460 -17.12 16.85 37.83
N VAL A 461 -16.79 15.61 37.46
CA VAL A 461 -16.37 14.56 38.39
C VAL A 461 -14.94 14.16 38.05
N GLU A 462 -14.03 14.37 39.00
CA GLU A 462 -12.64 13.93 38.92
C GLU A 462 -12.51 12.53 39.53
N VAL A 463 -12.00 11.59 38.76
CA VAL A 463 -11.77 10.21 39.18
C VAL A 463 -10.28 9.94 39.30
N HIS A 464 -9.83 9.62 40.51
CA HIS A 464 -8.45 9.33 40.82
C HIS A 464 -8.21 7.82 40.99
N TYR A 465 -7.04 7.36 40.59
CA TYR A 465 -6.59 5.98 40.78
C TYR A 465 -5.29 5.97 41.57
N GLU A 466 -5.38 5.56 42.83
CA GLU A 466 -4.29 5.67 43.81
C GLU A 466 -3.96 4.33 44.47
N ASP A 467 -2.73 4.16 44.93
CA ASP A 467 -2.36 3.05 45.82
C ASP A 467 -2.78 3.31 47.28
N VAL A 468 -2.59 2.31 48.15
CA VAL A 468 -2.89 2.41 49.59
C VAL A 468 -2.10 3.50 50.33
N ASN A 469 -1.06 4.06 49.72
CA ASN A 469 -0.24 5.15 50.26
C ASN A 469 -0.62 6.53 49.67
N GLY A 470 -1.66 6.61 48.84
CA GLY A 470 -2.09 7.84 48.17
C GLY A 470 -1.23 8.22 46.96
N LYS A 471 -0.44 7.28 46.41
CA LYS A 471 0.34 7.54 45.20
C LYS A 471 -0.52 7.26 43.98
N LYS A 472 -0.56 8.20 43.03
CA LYS A 472 -1.21 8.01 41.71
C LYS A 472 -0.57 6.85 40.92
N ILE A 473 -1.41 5.95 40.40
CA ILE A 473 -0.99 4.74 39.67
C ILE A 473 -1.60 4.60 38.27
N ALA A 474 -2.61 5.41 37.93
CA ALA A 474 -3.12 5.57 36.57
C ALA A 474 -3.54 7.03 36.33
N ASP A 475 -3.75 7.43 35.08
CA ASP A 475 -4.22 8.77 34.73
C ASP A 475 -5.64 9.02 35.26
N ASP A 476 -5.91 10.24 35.69
CA ASP A 476 -7.23 10.60 36.21
C ASP A 476 -8.25 10.63 35.07
N LEU A 477 -9.50 10.29 35.37
CA LEU A 477 -10.61 10.39 34.43
C LEU A 477 -11.47 11.58 34.84
N ILE A 478 -11.66 12.53 33.91
CA ILE A 478 -12.57 13.66 34.07
C ILE A 478 -13.89 13.30 33.37
N VAL A 479 -15.00 13.35 34.11
CA VAL A 479 -16.34 13.17 33.57
C VAL A 479 -17.10 14.48 33.65
N GLU A 480 -17.48 15.01 32.49
CA GLU A 480 -18.25 16.25 32.37
C GLU A 480 -19.63 15.98 31.75
N ASP A 481 -20.67 16.51 32.39
CA ASP A 481 -22.04 16.50 31.87
C ASP A 481 -22.86 17.69 32.42
N GLU A 482 -24.10 17.86 31.95
CA GLU A 482 -24.97 18.92 32.43
C GLU A 482 -25.30 18.74 33.93
N VAL A 483 -25.28 19.84 34.70
CA VAL A 483 -25.68 19.83 36.10
C VAL A 483 -27.10 19.26 36.24
N GLY A 484 -27.26 18.27 37.13
CA GLY A 484 -28.52 17.55 37.30
C GLY A 484 -28.58 16.18 36.59
N GLU A 485 -27.63 15.87 35.71
CA GLU A 485 -27.53 14.54 35.09
C GLU A 485 -26.84 13.52 36.01
N PRO A 486 -27.22 12.23 35.95
CA PRO A 486 -26.59 11.22 36.78
C PRO A 486 -25.20 10.85 36.24
N TYR A 487 -24.23 10.66 37.13
CA TYR A 487 -22.93 10.08 36.78
C TYR A 487 -22.76 8.71 37.46
N HIS A 488 -22.01 7.84 36.80
CA HIS A 488 -21.58 6.57 37.37
C HIS A 488 -20.19 6.19 36.85
N VAL A 489 -19.26 5.99 37.76
CA VAL A 489 -17.87 5.62 37.48
C VAL A 489 -17.54 4.31 38.16
N LYS A 490 -16.61 3.54 37.58
CA LYS A 490 -16.21 2.21 38.06
C LYS A 490 -14.69 2.12 38.16
N PRO A 491 -14.17 1.29 39.09
CA PRO A 491 -12.73 1.01 39.12
C PRO A 491 -12.33 0.33 37.81
N ILE A 492 -11.14 0.67 37.31
CA ILE A 492 -10.53 0.02 36.15
C ILE A 492 -9.59 -1.10 36.61
N GLU A 493 -9.29 -2.05 35.72
CA GLU A 493 -8.21 -3.00 35.95
C GLU A 493 -6.86 -2.33 35.68
N ILE A 494 -5.94 -2.43 36.65
CA ILE A 494 -4.58 -1.87 36.55
C ILE A 494 -3.61 -3.03 36.75
N ASP A 495 -2.73 -3.27 35.77
CA ASP A 495 -1.80 -4.40 35.82
C ASP A 495 -0.88 -4.30 37.03
N GLY A 496 -0.69 -5.42 37.73
CA GLY A 496 0.08 -5.48 38.98
C GLY A 496 -0.64 -4.91 40.21
N PHE A 497 -1.90 -4.48 40.11
CA PHE A 497 -2.66 -3.92 41.22
C PHE A 497 -4.02 -4.62 41.43
N GLU A 498 -4.46 -4.68 42.69
CA GLU A 498 -5.78 -5.18 43.10
C GLU A 498 -6.62 -4.01 43.64
N TYR A 499 -7.85 -3.88 43.17
CA TYR A 499 -8.80 -2.89 43.69
C TYR A 499 -9.22 -3.24 45.13
N ILE A 500 -9.16 -2.27 46.04
CA ILE A 500 -9.47 -2.45 47.46
C ILE A 500 -10.79 -1.79 47.84
N LYS A 501 -10.92 -0.49 47.56
CA LYS A 501 -12.08 0.31 47.99
C LYS A 501 -12.23 1.58 47.17
N THR A 502 -13.40 2.20 47.28
CA THR A 502 -13.68 3.54 46.76
C THR A 502 -13.73 4.54 47.92
N VAL A 503 -13.18 5.73 47.71
CA VAL A 503 -13.35 6.92 48.55
C VAL A 503 -14.16 7.94 47.76
N GLY A 504 -15.16 8.56 48.37
CA GLY A 504 -16.15 9.38 47.66
C GLY A 504 -17.33 8.54 47.14
N ASN A 505 -18.15 9.15 46.27
CA ASN A 505 -19.37 8.53 45.75
C ASN A 505 -19.21 8.17 44.25
N PRO A 506 -19.07 6.89 43.88
CA PRO A 506 -18.89 6.45 42.49
C PRO A 506 -20.17 6.56 41.63
N SER A 507 -21.25 7.05 42.23
CA SER A 507 -22.51 7.33 41.55
C SER A 507 -23.21 8.48 42.25
N GLY A 508 -23.77 9.40 41.47
CA GLY A 508 -24.45 10.57 41.98
C GLY A 508 -25.09 11.38 40.87
N VAL A 509 -25.31 12.65 41.14
CA VAL A 509 -25.80 13.64 40.17
C VAL A 509 -24.74 14.72 40.02
N MET A 510 -24.49 15.16 38.79
CA MET A 510 -23.57 16.26 38.47
C MET A 510 -23.99 17.52 39.21
N SER A 511 -23.05 18.13 39.92
CA SER A 511 -23.24 19.36 40.68
C SER A 511 -22.37 20.51 40.13
N ARG A 512 -22.66 21.74 40.57
CA ARG A 512 -21.84 22.92 40.24
C ARG A 512 -20.46 22.91 40.91
N THR A 513 -20.29 22.09 41.93
CA THR A 513 -19.02 21.86 42.62
C THR A 513 -18.38 20.60 42.07
N VAL A 514 -17.08 20.66 41.77
CA VAL A 514 -16.30 19.48 41.37
C VAL A 514 -16.45 18.39 42.44
N GLN A 515 -16.73 17.17 41.99
CA GLN A 515 -16.89 16.00 42.84
C GLN A 515 -15.73 15.04 42.63
N GLU A 516 -15.15 14.52 43.70
CA GLU A 516 -14.00 13.62 43.63
C GLU A 516 -14.39 12.17 43.97
N VAL A 517 -13.86 11.23 43.19
CA VAL A 517 -13.97 9.78 43.42
C VAL A 517 -12.59 9.14 43.31
N THR A 518 -12.09 8.57 44.39
CA THR A 518 -10.79 7.86 44.37
C THR A 518 -11.00 6.36 44.46
N PHE A 519 -10.56 5.62 43.44
CA PHE A 519 -10.42 4.18 43.50
C PHE A 519 -9.05 3.83 44.07
N VAL A 520 -9.03 3.12 45.20
CA VAL A 520 -7.80 2.77 45.94
C VAL A 520 -7.41 1.32 45.65
N TYR A 521 -6.14 1.11 45.32
CA TYR A 521 -5.57 -0.16 44.90
C TYR A 521 -4.38 -0.60 45.76
N ARG A 522 -4.03 -1.88 45.70
CA ARG A 522 -2.90 -2.50 46.38
C ARG A 522 -1.99 -3.17 45.36
N SER A 523 -0.67 -3.02 45.50
CA SER A 523 0.30 -3.73 44.66
C SER A 523 0.24 -5.24 44.91
N ASN A 524 0.27 -6.03 43.84
CA ASN A 524 0.40 -7.48 43.87
C ASN A 524 1.85 -7.94 43.68
N THR A 525 2.83 -7.03 43.60
CA THR A 525 4.24 -7.38 43.43
C THR A 525 4.95 -7.42 44.78
N TYR A 526 5.67 -8.51 45.03
CA TYR A 526 6.45 -8.74 46.25
C TYR A 526 7.92 -8.98 45.89
N PHE A 527 8.82 -8.38 46.67
CA PHE A 527 10.26 -8.50 46.49
C PHE A 527 10.84 -9.54 47.45
N MET A 528 11.73 -10.39 46.93
CA MET A 528 12.44 -11.38 47.73
C MET A 528 13.91 -11.40 47.37
N HIS A 529 14.70 -11.77 48.36
CA HIS A 529 16.15 -11.90 48.29
C HIS A 529 16.48 -13.37 48.55
N LEU A 530 16.81 -14.11 47.50
CA LEU A 530 16.97 -15.56 47.56
C LEU A 530 18.43 -15.95 47.30
N ARG A 531 18.97 -16.91 48.05
CA ARG A 531 20.28 -17.52 47.76
C ARG A 531 20.32 -18.99 48.13
N GLN A 532 21.24 -19.72 47.52
CA GLN A 532 21.55 -21.11 47.84
C GLN A 532 22.97 -21.22 48.40
N VAL A 533 23.13 -21.90 49.53
CA VAL A 533 24.42 -22.10 50.20
C VAL A 533 24.72 -23.59 50.34
N ILE A 534 25.90 -23.99 49.90
CA ILE A 534 26.43 -25.34 50.05
C ILE A 534 27.24 -25.40 51.35
N LEU A 535 26.82 -26.23 52.32
CA LEU A 535 27.41 -26.25 53.66
C LEU A 535 28.76 -26.96 53.75
N SER A 536 29.03 -27.93 52.87
CA SER A 536 30.33 -28.58 52.76
C SER A 536 30.73 -28.74 51.29
N ALA A 537 31.92 -28.26 50.94
CA ALA A 537 32.49 -28.48 49.62
C ALA A 537 33.13 -29.87 49.58
N ASP A 538 32.66 -30.74 48.70
CA ASP A 538 33.38 -31.97 48.35
C ASP A 538 34.18 -31.69 47.07
N ASN A 539 35.52 -31.68 47.16
CA ASN A 539 36.39 -31.40 46.01
C ASN A 539 36.30 -32.44 44.88
N THR A 540 35.60 -33.55 45.12
CA THR A 540 35.33 -34.60 44.12
C THR A 540 34.01 -34.39 43.38
N ILE A 541 33.14 -33.51 43.88
CA ILE A 541 31.85 -33.17 43.29
C ILE A 541 31.91 -31.72 42.85
N SER A 542 31.54 -31.46 41.60
CA SER A 542 31.52 -30.10 41.10
C SER A 542 30.51 -29.24 41.86
N LEU A 543 30.86 -27.98 42.14
CA LEU A 543 30.02 -27.04 42.89
C LEU A 543 28.98 -26.39 41.97
N PRO A 544 27.69 -26.36 42.36
CA PRO A 544 26.67 -25.65 41.59
C PRO A 544 26.90 -24.14 41.69
N ASN A 545 27.24 -23.51 40.57
CA ASN A 545 27.44 -22.06 40.45
C ASN A 545 26.13 -21.26 40.28
N SER A 546 25.00 -21.94 40.11
CA SER A 546 23.65 -21.37 40.11
C SER A 546 22.70 -22.33 40.81
N GLY A 547 21.83 -21.79 41.66
CA GLY A 547 20.70 -22.49 42.26
C GLY A 547 19.46 -22.30 41.39
N ARG A 548 18.55 -23.27 41.42
CA ARG A 548 17.24 -23.19 40.78
C ARG A 548 16.16 -23.57 41.79
N LEU A 549 15.04 -22.87 41.74
CA LEU A 549 13.86 -23.20 42.54
C LEU A 549 12.59 -22.85 41.78
N VAL A 550 11.47 -23.41 42.23
CA VAL A 550 10.15 -23.08 41.72
C VAL A 550 9.33 -22.42 42.83
N ALA A 551 8.85 -21.21 42.58
CA ALA A 551 7.99 -20.46 43.48
C ALA A 551 6.52 -20.69 43.11
N TRP A 552 5.72 -21.20 44.05
CA TRP A 552 4.31 -21.56 43.84
C TRP A 552 3.41 -20.57 44.59
N ASN A 553 2.51 -19.88 43.88
CA ASN A 553 1.44 -19.11 44.51
C ASN A 553 0.39 -20.10 45.02
N THR A 554 0.28 -20.27 46.33
CA THR A 554 -0.60 -21.26 46.95
C THR A 554 -1.67 -20.60 47.81
N LYS A 555 -2.83 -21.26 47.85
CA LYS A 555 -4.01 -20.73 48.56
C LYS A 555 -3.91 -20.98 50.06
N ASP A 556 -3.53 -22.20 50.41
CA ASP A 556 -3.11 -22.61 51.74
C ASP A 556 -1.61 -22.90 51.70
N GLN A 557 -0.97 -23.11 52.86
CA GLN A 557 0.48 -23.39 52.95
C GLN A 557 0.87 -24.78 52.38
N SER A 558 0.07 -25.32 51.44
CA SER A 558 0.21 -26.61 50.81
C SER A 558 0.22 -26.48 49.29
N THR A 559 0.49 -27.59 48.62
CA THR A 559 0.59 -27.68 47.16
C THR A 559 -0.71 -28.20 46.53
N SER A 560 -1.81 -28.22 47.30
CA SER A 560 -3.10 -28.79 46.87
C SER A 560 -3.88 -27.84 45.96
N ASP A 561 -3.67 -26.53 46.10
CA ASP A 561 -4.30 -25.48 45.27
C ASP A 561 -3.25 -24.41 44.93
N VAL A 562 -2.78 -24.45 43.67
CA VAL A 562 -1.67 -23.63 43.15
C VAL A 562 -2.18 -22.77 41.99
N ALA A 563 -2.09 -21.44 42.11
CA ALA A 563 -2.50 -20.50 41.06
C ALA A 563 -1.46 -20.32 39.96
N SER A 564 -0.17 -20.35 40.33
CA SER A 564 0.92 -20.18 39.37
C SER A 564 2.21 -20.78 39.90
N LYS A 565 3.09 -21.18 38.97
CA LYS A 565 4.46 -21.62 39.25
C LYS A 565 5.43 -20.73 38.48
N THR A 566 6.47 -20.24 39.15
CA THR A 566 7.52 -19.42 38.54
C THR A 566 8.88 -20.06 38.79
N ASN A 567 9.59 -20.37 37.70
CA ASN A 567 10.97 -20.88 37.78
C ASN A 567 11.93 -19.72 38.03
N LEU A 568 12.75 -19.84 39.07
CA LEU A 568 13.70 -18.82 39.49
C LEU A 568 15.12 -19.37 39.48
N SER A 569 16.06 -18.56 38.97
CA SER A 569 17.50 -18.80 39.08
C SER A 569 18.07 -17.87 40.13
N ILE A 570 18.85 -18.45 41.05
CA ILE A 570 19.43 -17.74 42.19
C ILE A 570 20.92 -18.03 42.29
N ASN A 571 21.66 -17.16 42.97
CA ASN A 571 23.07 -17.37 43.24
C ASN A 571 23.28 -18.60 44.12
N SER A 572 24.31 -19.39 43.81
CA SER A 572 24.68 -20.58 44.56
C SER A 572 26.18 -20.65 44.76
N GLY A 573 26.62 -21.14 45.91
CA GLY A 573 28.04 -21.31 46.21
C GLY A 573 28.29 -21.77 47.65
N VAL A 574 29.56 -21.73 48.06
CA VAL A 574 30.02 -22.06 49.41
C VAL A 574 30.35 -20.75 50.15
N GLY A 575 30.11 -20.71 51.45
CA GLY A 575 30.43 -19.53 52.26
C GLY A 575 29.44 -18.39 52.06
N ASP A 576 29.94 -17.17 51.90
CA ASP A 576 29.09 -15.98 51.77
C ASP A 576 28.63 -15.77 50.32
N VAL A 577 27.41 -16.23 50.04
CA VAL A 577 26.77 -16.13 48.73
C VAL A 577 25.87 -14.89 48.71
N SER A 578 26.03 -14.01 47.71
CA SER A 578 25.16 -12.84 47.55
C SER A 578 23.72 -13.25 47.23
N TYR A 579 22.74 -12.50 47.71
CA TYR A 579 21.33 -12.68 47.35
C TYR A 579 21.08 -12.35 45.87
N SER A 580 20.10 -13.05 45.31
CA SER A 580 19.45 -12.71 44.05
C SER A 580 18.11 -12.07 44.35
N ASP A 581 17.91 -10.86 43.84
CA ASP A 581 16.67 -10.12 44.01
C ASP A 581 15.66 -10.58 42.96
N VAL A 582 14.47 -10.97 43.42
CA VAL A 582 13.41 -11.49 42.55
C VAL A 582 12.09 -10.82 42.89
N GLU A 583 11.35 -10.49 41.84
CA GLU A 583 9.98 -10.01 41.93
C GLU A 583 9.02 -11.16 41.69
N VAL A 584 8.03 -11.31 42.55
CA VAL A 584 6.95 -12.27 42.35
C VAL A 584 5.60 -11.59 42.46
N THR A 585 4.76 -11.85 41.46
CA THR A 585 3.38 -11.38 41.42
C THR A 585 2.49 -12.36 42.18
N LYS A 586 1.85 -11.87 43.25
CA LYS A 586 0.77 -12.54 43.96
C LYS A 586 -0.44 -12.70 43.06
N LYS A 587 -1.12 -13.84 43.16
CA LYS A 587 -2.41 -14.07 42.50
C LYS A 587 -3.55 -13.82 43.48
N THR A 588 -4.61 -13.16 43.01
CA THR A 588 -5.79 -12.82 43.83
C THR A 588 -6.36 -14.05 44.52
N GLY A 589 -6.50 -13.99 45.85
CA GLY A 589 -6.97 -15.12 46.68
C GLY A 589 -5.89 -16.15 47.07
N TYR A 590 -4.65 -16.00 46.61
CA TYR A 590 -3.51 -16.87 46.93
C TYR A 590 -2.50 -16.09 47.76
N ASN A 591 -2.46 -16.35 49.07
CA ASN A 591 -1.72 -15.52 50.02
C ASN A 591 -0.34 -16.08 50.38
N PHE A 592 0.02 -17.26 49.88
CA PHE A 592 1.26 -17.93 50.24
C PHE A 592 2.16 -18.13 49.02
N LEU A 593 3.47 -18.08 49.26
CA LEU A 593 4.48 -18.42 48.27
C LEU A 593 5.39 -19.53 48.79
N LEU A 594 5.24 -20.72 48.21
CA LEU A 594 6.09 -21.87 48.53
C LEU A 594 7.28 -21.91 47.58
N THR A 595 8.50 -21.92 48.12
CA THR A 595 9.75 -21.80 47.34
C THR A 595 10.53 -23.11 47.35
N LYS A 596 10.16 -24.03 46.44
CA LYS A 596 10.71 -25.39 46.37
C LYS A 596 12.05 -25.40 45.63
N PRO A 597 13.19 -25.76 46.27
CA PRO A 597 14.47 -25.90 45.56
C PRO A 597 14.45 -27.08 44.57
N THR A 598 15.09 -26.89 43.43
CA THR A 598 15.46 -27.98 42.53
C THR A 598 16.84 -28.50 42.95
N VAL A 599 16.86 -29.67 43.58
CA VAL A 599 18.05 -30.19 44.25
C VAL A 599 18.92 -31.03 43.31
N PRO A 600 20.24 -30.79 43.29
CA PRO A 600 21.14 -31.61 42.49
C PRO A 600 21.26 -33.08 42.87
N SER A 601 21.48 -33.97 41.90
CA SER A 601 21.54 -35.43 42.12
C SER A 601 22.63 -35.92 43.10
N LEU A 602 23.71 -35.15 43.28
CA LEU A 602 24.80 -35.43 44.22
C LEU A 602 24.71 -34.59 45.51
N TYR A 603 23.59 -33.89 45.68
CA TYR A 603 23.32 -33.00 46.79
C TYR A 603 21.96 -33.33 47.40
N GLN A 604 21.75 -32.91 48.63
CA GLN A 604 20.46 -33.00 49.30
C GLN A 604 20.11 -31.64 49.91
N TYR A 605 18.83 -31.30 49.90
CA TYR A 605 18.33 -30.15 50.65
C TYR A 605 18.27 -30.48 52.13
N VAL A 606 18.87 -29.61 52.95
CA VAL A 606 19.01 -29.84 54.40
C VAL A 606 18.30 -28.77 55.24
N GLY A 607 17.62 -27.83 54.59
CA GLY A 607 16.77 -26.84 55.24
C GLY A 607 16.96 -25.42 54.72
N SER A 608 16.21 -24.49 55.29
CA SER A 608 16.25 -23.06 54.93
C SER A 608 16.19 -22.14 56.15
N VAL A 609 16.65 -20.91 55.99
CA VAL A 609 16.42 -19.82 56.94
C VAL A 609 15.68 -18.70 56.21
N VAL A 610 14.64 -18.17 56.84
CA VAL A 610 13.78 -17.10 56.30
C VAL A 610 13.70 -15.96 57.31
N THR A 611 13.93 -14.73 56.86
CA THR A 611 13.75 -13.51 57.66
C THR A 611 13.02 -12.43 56.89
N LYS A 612 12.40 -11.48 57.60
CA LYS A 612 11.70 -10.31 57.02
C LYS A 612 12.58 -9.04 57.00
N SER A 613 13.87 -9.22 57.21
CA SER A 613 14.89 -8.17 57.22
C SER A 613 16.24 -8.80 56.84
N ASN A 614 17.14 -7.99 56.26
CA ASN A 614 18.49 -8.40 55.90
C ASN A 614 19.37 -8.59 57.16
N VAL A 615 19.30 -9.77 57.76
CA VAL A 615 20.13 -10.17 58.90
C VAL A 615 20.91 -11.43 58.54
N PRO A 616 22.10 -11.66 59.12
CA PRO A 616 22.87 -12.87 58.84
C PRO A 616 22.09 -14.15 59.10
N HIS A 617 22.12 -15.10 58.16
CA HIS A 617 21.48 -16.41 58.31
C HIS A 617 22.49 -17.44 58.84
N ASP A 618 22.21 -17.99 60.01
CA ASP A 618 23.01 -19.06 60.64
C ASP A 618 22.51 -20.46 60.20
N PRO A 619 23.34 -21.29 59.54
CA PRO A 619 22.99 -22.66 59.16
C PRO A 619 22.54 -23.57 60.32
N ALA A 620 22.91 -23.27 61.56
CA ALA A 620 22.43 -24.02 62.73
C ALA A 620 20.94 -23.79 63.01
N SER A 621 20.38 -22.68 62.52
CA SER A 621 18.98 -22.29 62.72
C SER A 621 18.04 -22.72 61.57
N LYS A 622 18.52 -23.57 60.66
CA LYS A 622 17.75 -23.99 59.48
C LYS A 622 16.51 -24.82 59.85
N ASN A 623 15.39 -24.53 59.18
CA ASN A 623 14.17 -25.33 59.21
C ASN A 623 14.24 -26.38 58.07
N PRO A 624 14.05 -27.68 58.34
CA PRO A 624 14.08 -28.72 57.31
C PRO A 624 12.94 -28.65 56.29
N ASP A 625 11.85 -27.94 56.57
CA ASP A 625 10.72 -27.82 55.66
C ASP A 625 11.01 -26.89 54.48
N ILE A 626 10.20 -27.01 53.43
CA ILE A 626 10.25 -26.08 52.28
C ILE A 626 9.70 -24.72 52.74
N PRO A 627 10.41 -23.60 52.47
CA PRO A 627 9.97 -22.29 52.94
C PRO A 627 8.68 -21.84 52.24
N THR A 628 7.66 -21.55 53.05
CA THR A 628 6.37 -21.01 52.64
C THR A 628 6.16 -19.63 53.24
N LEU A 629 6.06 -18.60 52.40
CA LEU A 629 6.03 -17.19 52.79
C LEU A 629 4.59 -16.66 52.75
N LEU A 630 4.17 -15.90 53.76
CA LEU A 630 2.87 -15.20 53.75
C LEU A 630 3.02 -13.84 53.05
N LEU A 631 2.48 -13.69 51.84
CA LEU A 631 2.57 -12.47 51.04
C LEU A 631 1.72 -11.36 51.67
N THR A 632 2.40 -10.53 52.49
CA THR A 632 1.83 -9.43 53.27
C THR A 632 2.42 -8.11 52.77
N ASP A 633 1.57 -7.11 52.53
CA ASP A 633 1.98 -5.84 51.94
C ASP A 633 3.17 -5.20 52.66
N GLY A 634 4.10 -4.64 51.88
CA GLY A 634 5.30 -3.98 52.41
C GLY A 634 6.30 -4.93 53.09
N THR A 635 6.10 -6.25 53.01
CA THR A 635 7.04 -7.22 53.56
C THR A 635 7.96 -7.76 52.47
N GLU A 636 9.26 -7.58 52.67
CA GLU A 636 10.32 -8.25 51.91
C GLU A 636 10.81 -9.50 52.66
N TYR A 637 11.34 -10.47 51.91
CA TYR A 637 11.80 -11.73 52.47
C TYR A 637 13.23 -12.03 52.05
N TRP A 638 14.07 -12.39 53.02
CA TRP A 638 15.41 -12.95 52.79
C TRP A 638 15.35 -14.44 53.05
N VAL A 639 15.74 -15.26 52.06
CA VAL A 639 15.68 -16.72 52.13
C VAL A 639 17.02 -17.30 51.74
N THR A 640 17.61 -18.10 52.62
CA THR A 640 18.76 -18.95 52.31
C THR A 640 18.33 -20.40 52.27
N LEU A 641 18.56 -21.07 51.14
CA LEU A 641 18.34 -22.50 50.96
C LEU A 641 19.69 -23.23 51.15
N TYR A 642 19.73 -24.24 52.00
CA TYR A 642 20.96 -24.98 52.29
C TYR A 642 20.96 -26.35 51.65
N LEU A 643 22.07 -26.68 50.96
CA LEU A 643 22.34 -28.01 50.43
C LEU A 643 23.65 -28.58 50.98
N GLU A 644 23.74 -29.91 51.00
CA GLU A 644 24.95 -30.67 51.36
C GLU A 644 25.21 -31.79 50.34
N PRO A 645 26.47 -32.13 50.03
CA PRO A 645 26.80 -33.29 49.20
C PRO A 645 26.34 -34.60 49.85
N THR A 646 25.88 -35.55 49.03
CA THR A 646 25.57 -36.91 49.49
C THR A 646 26.85 -37.76 49.48
N SER A 647 27.57 -37.84 50.60
CA SER A 647 28.81 -38.62 50.71
C SER A 647 28.57 -40.15 50.66
N ASN A 648 29.33 -40.86 49.80
CA ASN A 648 29.77 -42.28 49.88
C ASN A 648 29.50 -43.22 48.68
N THR A 649 29.19 -42.73 47.48
CA THR A 649 29.42 -43.48 46.21
C THR A 649 29.31 -42.52 45.03
N SER A 650 30.29 -42.50 44.12
CA SER A 650 30.21 -41.66 42.91
C SER A 650 30.35 -42.52 41.67
N VAL A 651 29.27 -42.64 40.90
CA VAL A 651 29.34 -43.07 39.49
C VAL A 651 28.90 -41.90 38.63
N TYR A 652 29.78 -41.39 37.77
CA TYR A 652 29.43 -40.37 36.80
C TYR A 652 30.02 -40.72 35.44
N LEU A 653 29.46 -40.12 34.38
CA LEU A 653 29.85 -40.41 33.01
C LEU A 653 30.45 -39.16 32.38
N ASN A 654 31.55 -39.33 31.64
CA ASN A 654 32.15 -38.26 30.87
C ASN A 654 32.75 -38.78 29.57
N VAL A 655 32.89 -37.92 28.56
CA VAL A 655 33.50 -38.28 27.28
C VAL A 655 34.93 -37.77 27.23
N VAL A 656 35.86 -38.67 26.93
CA VAL A 656 37.27 -38.34 26.75
C VAL A 656 37.71 -38.96 25.42
N ASN A 657 38.28 -38.14 24.53
CA ASN A 657 38.73 -38.56 23.19
C ASN A 657 37.65 -39.34 22.40
N ASP A 658 36.44 -38.79 22.35
CA ASP A 658 35.27 -39.37 21.67
C ASP A 658 34.85 -40.76 22.16
N ARG A 659 35.26 -41.15 23.38
CA ARG A 659 34.83 -42.38 24.04
C ARG A 659 34.24 -42.13 25.43
N LEU A 660 33.17 -42.85 25.72
CA LEU A 660 32.41 -42.68 26.95
C LEU A 660 33.12 -43.42 28.08
N ASN A 661 33.42 -42.71 29.15
CA ASN A 661 34.05 -43.26 30.35
C ASN A 661 33.07 -43.20 31.51
N VAL A 662 32.92 -44.33 32.19
CA VAL A 662 32.24 -44.41 33.49
C VAL A 662 33.30 -44.27 34.57
N TYR A 663 33.27 -43.16 35.28
CA TYR A 663 34.10 -42.93 36.46
C TYR A 663 33.37 -43.48 37.68
N TYR A 664 34.05 -44.26 38.51
CA TYR A 664 33.45 -44.94 39.65
C TYR A 664 34.39 -44.94 40.87
N SER A 665 33.79 -44.92 42.07
CA SER A 665 34.47 -45.16 43.35
C SER A 665 33.54 -45.92 44.29
N ASN A 666 34.11 -46.79 45.13
CA ASN A 666 33.40 -47.63 46.09
C ASN A 666 32.27 -48.50 45.48
N VAL A 667 32.45 -48.93 44.23
CA VAL A 667 31.54 -49.81 43.49
C VAL A 667 32.32 -51.03 43.00
N SER A 668 31.76 -52.22 43.20
CA SER A 668 32.36 -53.48 42.71
C SER A 668 31.78 -53.94 41.36
N GLU A 669 30.59 -53.45 41.01
CA GLU A 669 29.96 -53.71 39.71
C GLU A 669 28.94 -52.63 39.33
N PHE A 670 28.82 -52.40 38.03
CA PHE A 670 27.76 -51.57 37.47
C PHE A 670 27.29 -52.14 36.12
N THR A 671 26.07 -51.75 35.71
CA THR A 671 25.47 -52.17 34.45
C THR A 671 25.09 -50.95 33.64
N VAL A 672 25.61 -50.88 32.40
CA VAL A 672 25.27 -49.84 31.44
C VAL A 672 24.01 -50.23 30.69
N TYR A 673 23.11 -49.28 30.53
CA TYR A 673 21.88 -49.37 29.75
C TYR A 673 21.90 -48.30 28.67
N ILE A 674 21.43 -48.66 27.48
CA ILE A 674 21.27 -47.77 26.34
C ILE A 674 19.80 -47.84 25.94
N ASP A 675 19.13 -46.68 25.97
CA ASP A 675 17.70 -46.51 25.67
C ASP A 675 16.82 -47.46 26.51
N GLY A 676 17.13 -47.54 27.81
CA GLY A 676 16.47 -48.43 28.77
C GLY A 676 16.79 -49.93 28.61
N LYS A 677 17.51 -50.35 27.56
CA LYS A 677 17.91 -51.74 27.35
C LYS A 677 19.30 -52.02 27.91
N LYS A 678 19.46 -53.17 28.57
CA LYS A 678 20.74 -53.59 29.16
C LYS A 678 21.78 -53.76 28.05
N TYR A 679 22.86 -52.98 28.10
CA TYR A 679 23.97 -53.08 27.18
C TYR A 679 25.01 -54.08 27.71
N LYS A 680 25.68 -53.75 28.82
CA LYS A 680 26.73 -54.62 29.38
C LYS A 680 26.92 -54.39 30.88
N LYS A 681 27.25 -55.46 31.60
CA LYS A 681 27.61 -55.43 33.02
C LYS A 681 29.13 -55.50 33.16
N TYR A 682 29.69 -54.63 33.99
CA TYR A 682 31.11 -54.54 34.28
C TYR A 682 31.36 -54.91 35.74
N LYS A 683 32.34 -55.80 35.96
CA LYS A 683 32.92 -56.03 37.29
C LYS A 683 34.21 -55.23 37.36
N VAL A 684 34.36 -54.46 38.42
CA VAL A 684 35.45 -53.49 38.58
C VAL A 684 36.06 -53.61 39.97
N ALA A 685 37.27 -53.09 40.14
CA ALA A 685 37.93 -53.08 41.44
C ALA A 685 37.18 -52.15 42.39
N ASN A 686 36.80 -52.63 43.58
CA ASN A 686 36.15 -51.81 44.58
C ASN A 686 37.21 -50.98 45.34
N THR A 687 37.49 -49.78 44.85
CA THR A 687 38.51 -48.88 45.40
C THR A 687 37.88 -47.59 45.89
N ALA A 688 38.46 -47.01 46.94
CA ALA A 688 38.05 -45.70 47.44
C ALA A 688 38.54 -44.54 46.55
N THR A 689 39.52 -44.79 45.68
CA THR A 689 39.98 -43.86 44.64
C THR A 689 39.08 -43.94 43.41
N VAL A 690 38.88 -42.80 42.73
CA VAL A 690 38.12 -42.74 41.48
C VAL A 690 38.92 -43.42 40.36
N GLU A 691 38.34 -44.47 39.80
CA GLU A 691 38.84 -45.18 38.63
C GLU A 691 37.91 -44.93 37.45
N SER A 692 38.37 -45.22 36.23
CA SER A 692 37.55 -45.09 35.01
C SER A 692 37.49 -46.38 34.22
N GLN A 693 36.32 -46.68 33.67
CA GLN A 693 36.12 -47.74 32.71
C GLN A 693 35.62 -47.14 31.39
N GLU A 694 36.44 -47.24 30.35
CA GLU A 694 36.05 -46.89 28.99
C GLU A 694 35.01 -47.88 28.48
N ILE A 695 33.97 -47.35 27.85
CA ILE A 695 32.85 -48.08 27.28
C ILE A 695 32.92 -47.95 25.75
N ASP A 696 32.99 -49.07 25.06
CA ASP A 696 33.10 -49.15 23.60
C ASP A 696 31.73 -48.93 22.92
N VAL A 697 31.27 -47.68 22.95
CA VAL A 697 29.95 -47.24 22.49
C VAL A 697 30.11 -46.01 21.56
N PRO A 698 29.61 -46.05 20.31
CA PRO A 698 29.68 -44.90 19.39
C PRO A 698 28.83 -43.72 19.89
N ILE A 699 29.45 -42.56 20.14
CA ILE A 699 28.82 -41.49 20.94
C ILE A 699 27.79 -40.66 20.16
N ASP A 700 27.90 -40.59 18.83
CA ASP A 700 27.23 -39.57 18.02
C ASP A 700 25.68 -39.64 18.07
N ASP A 701 25.07 -40.81 18.34
CA ASP A 701 23.62 -41.01 18.29
C ASP A 701 22.94 -41.36 19.64
N MET A 702 23.67 -41.39 20.76
CA MET A 702 23.16 -41.96 22.03
C MET A 702 23.13 -41.00 23.23
N ARG A 703 23.29 -39.69 22.99
CA ARG A 703 23.15 -38.63 24.02
C ARG A 703 21.78 -38.72 24.73
N ASN A 704 21.77 -38.60 26.07
CA ASN A 704 20.60 -38.74 26.96
C ASN A 704 19.89 -40.11 26.98
N LYS A 705 20.45 -41.13 26.31
CA LYS A 705 19.90 -42.50 26.32
C LYS A 705 20.71 -43.45 27.18
N ILE A 706 21.81 -42.99 27.79
CA ILE A 706 22.74 -43.85 28.53
C ILE A 706 22.55 -43.67 30.03
N SER A 707 22.37 -44.79 30.73
CA SER A 707 22.31 -44.83 32.19
C SER A 707 23.17 -45.96 32.75
N VAL A 708 23.67 -45.78 33.96
CA VAL A 708 24.50 -46.74 34.67
C VAL A 708 23.86 -47.06 36.00
N LYS A 709 23.45 -48.31 36.14
CA LYS A 709 22.84 -48.84 37.36
C LYS A 709 23.89 -49.57 38.19
N TYR A 710 23.99 -49.23 39.47
CA TYR A 710 24.98 -49.78 40.38
C TYR A 710 24.42 -49.98 41.79
N LYS A 711 25.20 -50.64 42.65
CA LYS A 711 24.88 -50.81 44.06
C LYS A 711 25.73 -49.88 44.91
N THR A 712 25.10 -49.14 45.79
CA THR A 712 25.77 -48.35 46.84
C THR A 712 26.30 -49.28 47.96
N PRO A 713 27.23 -48.84 48.82
CA PRO A 713 27.76 -49.64 49.93
C PRO A 713 26.71 -50.18 50.90
N ASP A 714 25.56 -49.52 51.04
CA ASP A 714 24.41 -49.98 51.84
C ASP A 714 23.49 -50.98 51.10
N GLY A 715 23.86 -51.40 49.88
CA GLY A 715 23.15 -52.41 49.08
C GLY A 715 21.96 -51.89 48.28
N LYS A 716 21.67 -50.58 48.33
CA LYS A 716 20.62 -49.95 47.52
C LYS A 716 21.04 -49.83 46.06
N THR A 717 20.05 -49.71 45.19
CA THR A 717 20.25 -49.59 43.75
C THR A 717 20.20 -48.12 43.36
N ALA A 718 21.26 -47.60 42.77
CA ALA A 718 21.34 -46.24 42.25
C ALA A 718 21.49 -46.25 40.72
N ILE A 719 21.13 -45.14 40.06
CA ILE A 719 21.24 -44.96 38.62
C ILE A 719 21.85 -43.58 38.33
N SER A 720 22.91 -43.55 37.53
CA SER A 720 23.51 -42.32 37.01
C SER A 720 23.24 -42.18 35.51
N TYR A 721 22.96 -40.97 35.04
CA TYR A 721 22.67 -40.69 33.64
C TYR A 721 23.81 -39.86 33.02
N TRP A 722 24.00 -39.98 31.71
CA TRP A 722 24.96 -39.15 30.98
C TRP A 722 24.27 -37.91 30.38
N SER A 723 24.68 -36.71 30.79
CA SER A 723 24.32 -35.42 30.16
C SER A 723 25.53 -34.46 30.13
N ASP A 724 25.63 -33.62 29.09
CA ASP A 724 26.69 -32.61 28.89
C ASP A 724 26.29 -31.19 29.36
N ARG A 725 25.10 -31.05 29.93
CA ARG A 725 24.68 -29.90 30.73
C ARG A 725 24.18 -30.42 32.07
N TRP A 726 24.62 -29.77 33.13
CA TRP A 726 23.97 -29.87 34.42
C TRP A 726 22.53 -29.42 34.27
N ASP A 727 21.58 -30.35 34.21
CA ASP A 727 20.22 -30.06 34.59
C ASP A 727 19.59 -31.36 35.13
N PHE A 728 18.96 -31.18 36.27
CA PHE A 728 18.20 -32.14 37.03
C PHE A 728 17.02 -32.62 36.20
N VAL A 729 16.61 -33.86 36.41
CA VAL A 729 15.33 -34.35 35.90
C VAL A 729 14.26 -33.42 36.48
N GLU A 730 13.61 -32.64 35.63
CA GLU A 730 12.34 -32.02 36.00
C GLU A 730 11.40 -33.17 36.37
N ASP A 731 10.90 -33.17 37.61
CA ASP A 731 9.80 -34.03 38.08
C ASP A 731 8.47 -33.61 37.43
N ASP A 732 8.50 -33.30 36.13
CA ASP A 732 7.32 -33.13 35.30
C ASP A 732 7.16 -34.39 34.43
N ALA A 733 6.90 -35.51 35.13
CA ALA A 733 6.24 -36.70 34.60
C ALA A 733 5.07 -37.08 35.50
#